data_AF-F2DAX3-F1
#
_entry.id   AF-F2DAX3-F1
#
_cell.length_a   1.000
_cell.length_b   1.000
_cell.length_c   1.000
_cell.angle_alpha   90.00
_cell.angle_beta   90.00
_cell.angle_gamma   90.00
#
_symmetry.space_group_name_H-M   'P 1'
#
loop_
_entity.id
_entity.type
_entity.pdbx_description
1 polymer ?
#
loop_
_entity_poly.entity_id
_entity_poly.type
_entity_poly.pdbx_seq_one_letter_code
_entity_poly.pdbx_strand_id
1 'polypeptide(L)'
;MAGFTLVGPPEAATALGAAAEMKTDGKGKALTENSSPTFVDLLDASFNMETEMKTDGKGKALTENSSPTFVSSGDPCLDFFFHVVPGTPAASVASLLAAAWAADPVTALRLVANLRGVRGSGKSDREGFYAAALWLHARHPATLARNAASVAAFGYLKDLPELLHRIVHGGKSTRTPGKKARLEAEGGWFLRRGRGRGRRSGSGGGKGRREDRVGASEERVAASLERDRKLAAAAAVSRRAKRAGAAARVLDMYSRDSTYRFLHDRTADLFAELLAEDMRKLSVGDVKHFSLAAKWCPSLDSSYDRSTLLCEAIARRLFPRGSSSELGDDLPDAHYAYRARQRLRRAAMVPLRAALKLPEVFISARAWESVVYTRVASVAMKNYKDLFLKHDAERFNAYLADVKSGKKRIAAGALLPHQIIESLGEDGDDGGVADLQWQRMVDDMRALGKLNNCVAVCDVSGSMSGLPMDVCIALGLLVSELTDDPWRGRVITFSERPNIHMIKGETLSEKTEFVRSMDWGMNTDFQAVFDKILEVAVGAGLPAEKMVRRVLVFSDMEFDQASANPWETDYEAIVRKFSEAGYGAAVPEIVFWNLRDSKAVPVMSGQKGVALVSGFSKNLLKLFLDGGGTFTPRVVMEKAIAGPEYDQLAVFD
;
A
#
# COMPACT_ATOMS: atom_id res chain seq x y z
N MET A 1 -6.76 -26.96 22.60
CA MET A 1 -5.66 -26.31 23.34
C MET A 1 -6.23 -25.74 24.62
N ALA A 2 -5.57 -25.93 25.77
CA ALA A 2 -5.99 -25.32 27.03
C ALA A 2 -5.95 -23.79 26.87
N GLY A 3 -7.07 -23.12 27.16
CA GLY A 3 -7.16 -21.67 27.07
C GLY A 3 -6.23 -21.03 28.09
N PHE A 4 -5.36 -20.12 27.64
CA PHE A 4 -4.53 -19.30 28.52
C PHE A 4 -4.91 -17.84 28.34
N THR A 5 -4.70 -17.03 29.37
CA THR A 5 -4.79 -15.58 29.31
C THR A 5 -3.41 -14.97 29.12
N LEU A 6 -3.33 -13.88 28.35
CA LEU A 6 -2.11 -13.10 28.24
C LEU A 6 -1.79 -12.45 29.59
N VAL A 7 -0.51 -12.47 29.97
CA VAL A 7 -0.04 -11.85 31.22
C VAL A 7 0.59 -10.49 30.94
N GLY A 8 1.28 -10.34 29.81
CA GLY A 8 2.01 -9.13 29.47
C GLY A 8 3.22 -8.87 30.37
N PRO A 9 3.90 -7.72 30.20
CA PRO A 9 5.02 -7.35 31.06
C PRO A 9 4.55 -7.06 32.49
N PRO A 10 5.39 -7.27 33.52
CA PRO A 10 5.02 -7.08 34.93
C PRO A 10 4.40 -5.71 35.23
N GLU A 11 4.84 -4.65 34.53
CA GLU A 11 4.30 -3.30 34.70
C GLU A 11 2.83 -3.14 34.25
N ALA A 12 2.32 -4.05 33.43
CA ALA A 12 0.93 -4.02 32.95
C ALA A 12 -0.06 -4.41 34.05
N ALA A 13 0.32 -5.36 34.92
CA ALA A 13 -0.51 -5.82 36.02
C ALA A 13 -0.80 -4.70 37.03
N THR A 14 0.20 -3.88 37.35
CA THR A 14 0.05 -2.70 38.22
C THR A 14 -0.86 -1.62 37.60
N ALA A 15 -0.78 -1.42 36.28
CA ALA A 15 -1.61 -0.44 35.59
C ALA A 15 -3.08 -0.88 35.46
N LEU A 16 -3.34 -2.18 35.30
CA LEU A 16 -4.70 -2.74 35.32
C LEU A 16 -5.34 -2.63 36.71
N GLY A 17 -4.56 -2.90 37.77
CA GLY A 17 -5.01 -2.72 39.16
C GLY A 17 -5.41 -1.27 39.45
N ALA A 18 -4.56 -0.30 39.09
CA ALA A 18 -4.84 1.13 39.27
C ALA A 18 -6.08 1.62 38.49
N ALA A 19 -6.32 1.07 37.29
CA ALA A 19 -7.49 1.40 36.47
C ALA A 19 -8.79 0.77 37.02
N ALA A 20 -8.70 -0.36 37.72
CA ALA A 20 -9.81 -0.98 38.42
C ALA A 20 -10.17 -0.21 39.72
N GLU A 21 -9.17 0.23 40.48
CA GLU A 21 -9.35 1.04 41.70
C GLU A 21 -9.93 2.43 41.40
N MET A 22 -9.54 3.07 40.28
CA MET A 22 -10.16 4.33 39.82
C MET A 22 -11.64 4.18 39.43
N LYS A 23 -12.12 2.98 39.11
CA LYS A 23 -13.54 2.72 38.81
C LYS A 23 -14.38 2.43 40.06
N THR A 24 -13.76 2.11 41.20
CA THR A 24 -14.48 1.81 42.46
C THR A 24 -14.70 3.02 43.36
N ASP A 25 -13.98 4.13 43.16
CA ASP A 25 -14.07 5.34 44.00
C ASP A 25 -15.01 6.46 43.47
N GLY A 26 -15.80 6.18 42.45
CA GLY A 26 -16.78 7.12 41.90
C GLY A 26 -18.17 7.02 42.54
N LYS A 27 -18.35 7.44 43.79
CA LYS A 27 -19.70 7.66 44.35
C LYS A 27 -20.37 8.90 43.73
N GLY A 28 -21.35 8.64 42.87
CA GLY A 28 -22.61 9.36 42.72
C GLY A 28 -22.59 10.89 42.54
N LYS A 29 -22.83 11.34 41.30
CA LYS A 29 -23.55 12.60 41.06
C LYS A 29 -24.61 12.36 39.99
N ALA A 30 -25.87 12.44 40.41
CA ALA A 30 -27.04 12.32 39.57
C ALA A 30 -27.05 13.40 38.47
N LEU A 31 -27.30 12.97 37.24
CA LEU A 31 -27.69 13.84 36.14
C LEU A 31 -29.00 13.28 35.59
N THR A 32 -29.94 14.20 35.43
CA THR A 32 -31.35 14.05 35.09
C THR A 32 -31.56 13.31 33.79
N GLU A 33 -32.54 12.40 33.82
CA GLU A 33 -33.16 11.75 32.66
C GLU A 33 -33.64 12.80 31.66
N ASN A 34 -33.20 12.69 30.41
CA ASN A 34 -33.96 13.17 29.26
C ASN A 34 -34.23 11.96 28.37
N SER A 35 -35.53 11.77 28.11
CA SER A 35 -36.16 10.65 27.44
C SER A 35 -35.54 10.33 26.08
N SER A 36 -35.26 9.05 25.86
CA SER A 36 -35.11 8.49 24.52
C SER A 36 -36.51 8.34 23.89
N PRO A 37 -36.66 8.53 22.58
CA PRO A 37 -37.95 8.36 21.93
C PRO A 37 -38.40 6.90 22.07
N THR A 38 -39.67 6.70 22.35
CA THR A 38 -40.24 5.36 22.54
C THR A 38 -40.33 4.61 21.21
N PHE A 39 -40.38 3.28 21.28
CA PHE A 39 -40.52 2.37 20.12
C PHE A 39 -41.68 2.74 19.16
N VAL A 40 -42.69 3.47 19.66
CA VAL A 40 -43.81 4.00 18.87
C VAL A 40 -43.39 5.21 18.00
N ASP A 41 -42.48 6.06 18.48
CA ASP A 41 -41.95 7.21 17.72
C ASP A 41 -41.07 6.77 16.54
N LEU A 42 -40.45 5.58 16.62
CA LEU A 42 -39.71 4.95 15.51
C LEU A 42 -40.64 4.28 14.48
N LEU A 43 -41.85 3.88 14.89
CA LEU A 43 -42.86 3.31 13.99
C LEU A 43 -43.54 4.41 13.16
N ASP A 44 -43.81 5.58 13.74
CA ASP A 44 -44.42 6.71 13.03
C ASP A 44 -43.44 7.38 12.03
N ALA A 45 -42.13 7.39 12.31
CA ALA A 45 -41.11 7.83 11.36
C ALA A 45 -40.93 6.88 10.16
N SER A 46 -41.42 5.63 10.28
CA SER A 46 -41.34 4.60 9.24
C SER A 46 -42.59 4.50 8.37
N PHE A 47 -43.66 5.25 8.69
CA PHE A 47 -44.96 5.14 8.00
C PHE A 47 -45.18 6.20 6.89
N ASN A 48 -44.40 7.29 6.88
CA ASN A 48 -44.52 8.39 5.90
C ASN A 48 -43.35 8.48 4.91
N MET A 49 -42.74 7.35 4.54
CA MET A 49 -42.05 7.30 3.24
C MET A 49 -43.11 7.10 2.17
N GLU A 50 -43.47 8.19 1.49
CA GLU A 50 -44.20 8.12 0.23
C GLU A 50 -43.48 7.13 -0.69
N THR A 51 -44.15 6.01 -0.92
CA THR A 51 -43.86 5.10 -2.01
C THR A 51 -44.02 5.86 -3.33
N GLU A 52 -42.95 6.49 -3.80
CA GLU A 52 -42.85 6.78 -5.22
C GLU A 52 -42.51 5.49 -5.97
N MET A 53 -43.46 5.14 -6.83
CA MET A 53 -43.48 3.96 -7.67
C MET A 53 -42.24 3.86 -8.55
N LYS A 54 -41.87 2.60 -8.83
CA LYS A 54 -40.95 2.19 -9.89
C LYS A 54 -41.02 3.12 -11.10
N THR A 55 -39.94 3.84 -11.35
CA THR A 55 -39.57 4.25 -12.70
C THR A 55 -38.21 3.65 -13.00
N ASP A 56 -38.20 2.81 -14.02
CA ASP A 56 -37.02 2.24 -14.64
C ASP A 56 -36.22 3.42 -15.25
N GLY A 57 -35.14 3.86 -14.59
CA GLY A 57 -34.52 5.15 -14.90
C GLY A 57 -33.06 5.26 -14.46
N LYS A 58 -32.15 4.98 -15.39
CA LYS A 58 -30.69 5.10 -15.30
C LYS A 58 -30.27 6.47 -14.72
N GLY A 59 -29.90 6.52 -13.44
CA GLY A 59 -29.45 7.74 -12.77
C GLY A 59 -28.10 8.24 -13.32
N LYS A 60 -28.10 9.42 -13.94
CA LYS A 60 -26.89 10.17 -14.32
C LYS A 60 -26.52 11.14 -13.19
N ALA A 61 -25.24 11.19 -12.82
CA ALA A 61 -24.64 12.20 -11.93
C ALA A 61 -23.81 13.19 -12.74
N LEU A 62 -23.29 14.22 -12.06
CA LEU A 62 -22.30 15.15 -12.60
C LEU A 62 -20.92 14.85 -12.00
N THR A 63 -19.86 14.93 -12.82
CA THR A 63 -18.46 14.92 -12.35
C THR A 63 -18.13 16.21 -11.57
N GLU A 64 -16.96 16.29 -10.92
CA GLU A 64 -16.51 17.56 -10.28
C GLU A 64 -16.46 18.70 -11.31
N ASN A 65 -16.24 18.35 -12.58
CA ASN A 65 -16.27 19.26 -13.73
C ASN A 65 -17.65 19.40 -14.40
N SER A 66 -18.74 19.05 -13.69
CA SER A 66 -20.13 19.24 -14.14
C SER A 66 -20.56 18.47 -15.39
N SER A 67 -19.94 17.33 -15.69
CA SER A 67 -20.25 16.51 -16.87
C SER A 67 -21.12 15.29 -16.55
N PRO A 68 -22.04 14.85 -17.43
CA PRO A 68 -22.86 13.67 -17.19
C PRO A 68 -22.03 12.40 -17.08
N THR A 69 -22.17 11.68 -15.97
CA THR A 69 -21.53 10.38 -15.71
C THR A 69 -22.54 9.41 -15.10
N PHE A 70 -22.30 8.11 -15.14
CA PHE A 70 -23.14 7.17 -14.38
C PHE A 70 -22.81 7.26 -12.90
N VAL A 71 -23.84 7.19 -12.04
CA VAL A 71 -23.68 7.16 -10.57
C VAL A 71 -23.05 5.82 -10.11
N SER A 72 -23.21 4.77 -10.92
CA SER A 72 -22.79 3.40 -10.67
C SER A 72 -22.69 2.65 -12.00
N SER A 73 -21.84 1.63 -12.07
CA SER A 73 -21.77 0.72 -13.21
C SER A 73 -22.97 -0.23 -13.33
N GLY A 74 -23.85 -0.25 -12.32
CA GLY A 74 -24.95 -1.20 -12.15
C GLY A 74 -24.55 -2.53 -11.50
N ASP A 75 -23.27 -2.70 -11.14
CA ASP A 75 -22.74 -3.88 -10.43
C ASP A 75 -21.94 -3.39 -9.20
N PRO A 76 -22.43 -3.61 -7.96
CA PRO A 76 -21.75 -3.15 -6.74
C PRO A 76 -20.34 -3.71 -6.55
N CYS A 77 -20.06 -4.91 -7.04
CA CYS A 77 -18.71 -5.49 -6.99
C CYS A 77 -17.77 -4.76 -7.94
N LEU A 78 -18.26 -4.41 -9.14
CA LEU A 78 -17.50 -3.61 -10.10
C LEU A 78 -17.27 -2.18 -9.59
N ASP A 79 -18.26 -1.58 -8.93
CA ASP A 79 -18.11 -0.26 -8.31
C ASP A 79 -17.03 -0.28 -7.23
N PHE A 80 -17.00 -1.29 -6.36
CA PHE A 80 -15.90 -1.46 -5.41
C PHE A 80 -14.56 -1.67 -6.13
N PHE A 81 -14.52 -2.50 -7.18
CA PHE A 81 -13.32 -2.74 -7.97
C PHE A 81 -12.83 -1.49 -8.69
N PHE A 82 -13.69 -0.55 -9.05
CA PHE A 82 -13.30 0.62 -9.82
C PHE A 82 -13.04 1.85 -8.96
N HIS A 83 -13.88 2.15 -7.97
CA HIS A 83 -13.77 3.37 -7.16
C HIS A 83 -12.72 3.28 -6.04
N VAL A 84 -12.42 2.09 -5.52
CA VAL A 84 -11.43 1.97 -4.44
C VAL A 84 -10.02 2.10 -5.01
N VAL A 85 -9.39 3.24 -4.74
CA VAL A 85 -8.01 3.57 -5.11
C VAL A 85 -7.22 4.08 -3.90
N PRO A 86 -5.87 4.12 -3.99
CA PRO A 86 -5.08 4.71 -2.91
C PRO A 86 -5.49 6.18 -2.66
N GLY A 87 -5.96 6.45 -1.44
CA GLY A 87 -6.47 7.78 -1.05
C GLY A 87 -7.98 7.80 -0.79
N THR A 88 -8.74 6.80 -1.25
CA THR A 88 -10.18 6.68 -0.96
C THR A 88 -10.41 6.66 0.57
N PRO A 89 -11.31 7.50 1.10
CA PRO A 89 -11.62 7.52 2.53
C PRO A 89 -12.13 6.18 3.06
N ALA A 90 -11.73 5.81 4.29
CA ALA A 90 -12.13 4.53 4.89
C ALA A 90 -13.65 4.35 5.00
N ALA A 91 -14.41 5.43 5.16
CA ALA A 91 -15.88 5.41 5.16
C ALA A 91 -16.45 5.05 3.78
N SER A 92 -15.87 5.57 2.70
CA SER A 92 -16.25 5.23 1.32
C SER A 92 -15.94 3.77 1.02
N VAL A 93 -14.75 3.29 1.41
CA VAL A 93 -14.38 1.86 1.28
C VAL A 93 -15.38 0.97 2.02
N ALA A 94 -15.76 1.33 3.24
CA ALA A 94 -16.74 0.59 4.03
C ALA A 94 -18.15 0.56 3.39
N SER A 95 -18.58 1.67 2.78
CA SER A 95 -19.87 1.76 2.09
C SER A 95 -19.89 0.89 0.83
N LEU A 96 -18.88 1.04 -0.04
CA LEU A 96 -18.74 0.24 -1.26
C LEU A 96 -18.61 -1.25 -0.93
N LEU A 97 -17.85 -1.60 0.11
CA LEU A 97 -17.71 -2.99 0.53
C LEU A 97 -19.02 -3.56 1.05
N ALA A 98 -19.81 -2.79 1.80
CA ALA A 98 -21.12 -3.23 2.26
C ALA A 98 -22.08 -3.54 1.10
N ALA A 99 -22.09 -2.68 0.07
CA ALA A 99 -22.90 -2.89 -1.13
C ALA A 99 -22.42 -4.13 -1.93
N ALA A 100 -21.11 -4.26 -2.15
CA ALA A 100 -20.52 -5.42 -2.82
C ALA A 100 -20.78 -6.72 -2.05
N TRP A 101 -20.68 -6.69 -0.72
CA TRP A 101 -20.92 -7.85 0.14
C TRP A 101 -22.39 -8.26 0.13
N ALA A 102 -23.32 -7.31 0.12
CA ALA A 102 -24.74 -7.61 0.00
C ALA A 102 -25.11 -8.23 -1.35
N ALA A 103 -24.37 -7.88 -2.42
CA ALA A 103 -24.57 -8.44 -3.76
C ALA A 103 -23.94 -9.84 -3.91
N ASP A 104 -22.66 -9.99 -3.55
CA ASP A 104 -21.94 -11.27 -3.60
C ASP A 104 -20.77 -11.27 -2.58
N PRO A 105 -20.95 -11.91 -1.41
CA PRO A 105 -19.92 -12.00 -0.37
C PRO A 105 -18.61 -12.65 -0.83
N VAL A 106 -18.67 -13.65 -1.73
CA VAL A 106 -17.49 -14.37 -2.18
C VAL A 106 -16.66 -13.47 -3.09
N THR A 107 -17.31 -12.81 -4.06
CA THR A 107 -16.66 -11.84 -4.93
C THR A 107 -16.14 -10.64 -4.13
N ALA A 108 -16.91 -10.12 -3.17
CA ALA A 108 -16.47 -9.04 -2.29
C ALA A 108 -15.21 -9.42 -1.48
N LEU A 109 -15.16 -10.62 -0.90
CA LEU A 109 -13.97 -11.11 -0.20
C LEU A 109 -12.75 -11.22 -1.12
N ARG A 110 -12.94 -11.72 -2.35
CA ARG A 110 -11.89 -11.77 -3.38
C ARG A 110 -11.42 -10.36 -3.75
N LEU A 111 -12.30 -9.38 -3.84
CA LEU A 111 -11.95 -7.98 -4.08
C LEU A 111 -11.17 -7.36 -2.92
N VAL A 112 -11.51 -7.67 -1.66
CA VAL A 112 -10.71 -7.25 -0.50
C VAL A 112 -9.29 -7.82 -0.58
N ALA A 113 -9.14 -9.10 -0.94
CA ALA A 113 -7.83 -9.71 -1.15
C ALA A 113 -7.06 -9.07 -2.33
N ASN A 114 -7.77 -8.73 -3.41
CA ASN A 114 -7.22 -8.04 -4.58
C ASN A 114 -6.65 -6.67 -4.21
N LEU A 115 -7.27 -5.90 -3.30
CA LEU A 115 -6.70 -4.64 -2.80
C LEU A 115 -5.28 -4.85 -2.28
N ARG A 116 -5.07 -5.91 -1.48
CA ARG A 116 -3.78 -6.16 -0.85
C ARG A 116 -2.76 -6.87 -1.72
N GLY A 117 -3.17 -7.52 -2.80
CA GLY A 117 -2.29 -8.28 -3.68
C GLY A 117 -1.02 -7.49 -4.04
N VAL A 118 0.14 -8.01 -3.61
CA VAL A 118 1.48 -7.44 -3.87
C VAL A 118 2.43 -8.41 -4.54
N ARG A 119 2.08 -9.70 -4.61
CA ARG A 119 2.94 -10.77 -5.13
C ARG A 119 2.69 -11.05 -6.61
N GLY A 120 2.58 -9.98 -7.39
CA GLY A 120 2.35 -10.09 -8.83
C GLY A 120 0.87 -10.19 -9.22
N SER A 121 -0.06 -10.08 -8.28
CA SER A 121 -1.50 -9.88 -8.50
C SER A 121 -2.00 -8.66 -7.73
N GLY A 122 -3.24 -8.22 -7.96
CA GLY A 122 -3.92 -7.18 -7.19
C GLY A 122 -3.44 -5.74 -7.37
N LYS A 123 -4.07 -4.84 -6.60
CA LYS A 123 -3.92 -3.38 -6.65
C LYS A 123 -2.80 -2.82 -5.78
N SER A 124 -2.25 -3.63 -4.87
CA SER A 124 -1.24 -3.18 -3.89
C SER A 124 -1.67 -1.95 -3.06
N ASP A 125 -2.98 -1.73 -2.92
CA ASP A 125 -3.56 -0.69 -2.08
C ASP A 125 -3.62 -1.16 -0.63
N ARG A 126 -2.64 -0.70 0.13
CA ARG A 126 -2.47 -1.10 1.53
C ARG A 126 -3.50 -0.45 2.45
N GLU A 127 -3.80 0.84 2.27
CA GLU A 127 -4.70 1.54 3.21
C GLU A 127 -6.16 1.19 2.93
N GLY A 128 -6.55 1.06 1.66
CA GLY A 128 -7.86 0.52 1.28
C GLY A 128 -8.07 -0.89 1.81
N PHE A 129 -7.05 -1.76 1.73
CA PHE A 129 -7.12 -3.08 2.34
C PHE A 129 -7.34 -3.03 3.85
N TYR A 130 -6.59 -2.21 4.60
CA TYR A 130 -6.78 -2.15 6.05
C TYR A 130 -8.15 -1.57 6.43
N ALA A 131 -8.68 -0.60 5.67
CA ALA A 131 -10.05 -0.13 5.87
C ALA A 131 -11.08 -1.26 5.66
N ALA A 132 -10.94 -2.03 4.58
CA ALA A 132 -11.78 -3.18 4.28
C ALA A 132 -11.64 -4.30 5.34
N ALA A 133 -10.42 -4.60 5.79
CA ALA A 133 -10.17 -5.60 6.81
C ALA A 133 -10.73 -5.19 8.19
N LEU A 134 -10.69 -3.90 8.55
CA LEU A 134 -11.33 -3.40 9.76
C LEU A 134 -12.86 -3.48 9.67
N TRP A 135 -13.43 -3.24 8.48
CA TRP A 135 -14.86 -3.45 8.22
C TRP A 135 -15.24 -4.93 8.37
N LEU A 136 -14.45 -5.85 7.81
CA LEU A 136 -14.65 -7.29 7.97
C LEU A 136 -14.52 -7.70 9.43
N HIS A 137 -13.55 -7.15 10.18
CA HIS A 137 -13.43 -7.45 11.61
C HIS A 137 -14.68 -7.07 12.40
N ALA A 138 -15.29 -5.93 12.07
CA ALA A 138 -16.47 -5.43 12.75
C ALA A 138 -17.77 -6.18 12.39
N ARG A 139 -17.87 -6.75 11.18
CA ARG A 139 -19.12 -7.36 10.65
C ARG A 139 -19.05 -8.85 10.35
N HIS A 140 -17.90 -9.34 9.89
CA HIS A 140 -17.63 -10.72 9.49
C HIS A 140 -16.31 -11.24 10.12
N PRO A 141 -16.22 -11.24 11.48
CA PRO A 141 -14.98 -11.53 12.18
C PRO A 141 -14.48 -12.96 11.96
N ALA A 142 -15.37 -13.95 11.80
CA ALA A 142 -14.94 -15.33 11.59
C ALA A 142 -14.29 -15.47 10.21
N THR A 143 -14.85 -14.78 9.21
CA THR A 143 -14.33 -14.74 7.85
C THR A 143 -12.92 -14.15 7.81
N LEU A 144 -12.70 -12.99 8.43
CA LEU A 144 -11.36 -12.40 8.47
C LEU A 144 -10.33 -13.29 9.19
N ALA A 145 -10.69 -13.82 10.35
CA ALA A 145 -9.77 -14.59 11.20
C ALA A 145 -9.40 -15.95 10.58
N ARG A 146 -10.35 -16.65 9.96
CA ARG A 146 -10.10 -17.95 9.32
C ARG A 146 -9.30 -17.83 8.02
N ASN A 147 -9.39 -16.69 7.34
CA ASN A 147 -8.59 -16.38 6.15
C ASN A 147 -7.23 -15.74 6.45
N ALA A 148 -6.75 -15.73 7.71
CA ALA A 148 -5.48 -15.06 8.07
C ALA A 148 -4.27 -15.55 7.25
N ALA A 149 -4.22 -16.85 6.92
CA ALA A 149 -3.19 -17.42 6.05
C ALA A 149 -3.30 -16.88 4.61
N SER A 150 -4.51 -16.85 4.04
CA SER A 150 -4.79 -16.31 2.71
C SER A 150 -4.44 -14.82 2.64
N VAL A 151 -4.83 -14.03 3.65
CA VAL A 151 -4.44 -12.61 3.78
C VAL A 151 -2.92 -12.42 3.72
N ALA A 152 -2.17 -13.28 4.44
CA ALA A 152 -0.70 -13.24 4.43
C ALA A 152 -0.08 -13.70 3.10
N ALA A 153 -0.79 -14.56 2.35
CA ALA A 153 -0.39 -15.02 1.02
C ALA A 153 -0.53 -13.91 -0.04
N PHE A 154 -1.68 -13.21 -0.07
CA PHE A 154 -1.90 -12.05 -0.95
C PHE A 154 -0.98 -10.88 -0.60
N GLY A 155 -0.87 -10.61 0.70
CA GLY A 155 0.00 -9.59 1.27
C GLY A 155 1.34 -10.15 1.77
N TYR A 156 1.63 -9.81 3.02
CA TYR A 156 2.75 -10.29 3.80
C TYR A 156 2.27 -10.65 5.21
N LEU A 157 2.98 -11.54 5.90
CA LEU A 157 2.68 -11.87 7.30
C LEU A 157 2.65 -10.65 8.23
N LYS A 158 3.34 -9.56 7.90
CA LYS A 158 3.31 -8.30 8.68
C LYS A 158 1.94 -7.60 8.68
N ASP A 159 1.05 -7.95 7.74
CA ASP A 159 -0.29 -7.36 7.69
C ASP A 159 -1.12 -7.77 8.91
N LEU A 160 -0.90 -8.96 9.47
CA LEU A 160 -1.65 -9.44 10.63
C LEU A 160 -1.29 -8.68 11.92
N PRO A 161 0.00 -8.48 12.29
CA PRO A 161 0.35 -7.59 13.40
C PRO A 161 -0.11 -6.15 13.22
N GLU A 162 -0.10 -5.62 11.99
CA GLU A 162 -0.62 -4.27 11.69
C GLU A 162 -2.13 -4.19 11.89
N LEU A 163 -2.88 -5.18 11.43
CA LEU A 163 -4.33 -5.26 11.62
C LEU A 163 -4.69 -5.33 13.11
N LEU A 164 -4.03 -6.21 13.88
CA LEU A 164 -4.20 -6.30 15.33
C LEU A 164 -3.87 -4.98 16.03
N HIS A 165 -2.80 -4.30 15.62
CA HIS A 165 -2.47 -2.97 16.13
C HIS A 165 -3.58 -1.96 15.85
N ARG A 166 -4.05 -1.89 14.60
CA ARG A 166 -5.10 -0.93 14.20
C ARG A 166 -6.38 -1.16 14.98
N ILE A 167 -6.79 -2.39 15.24
CA ILE A 167 -7.98 -2.70 16.05
C ILE A 167 -7.82 -2.12 17.47
N VAL A 168 -6.68 -2.38 18.13
CA VAL A 168 -6.41 -1.89 19.50
C VAL A 168 -6.31 -0.36 19.57
N HIS A 169 -5.90 0.28 18.48
CA HIS A 169 -5.63 1.71 18.41
C HIS A 169 -6.66 2.52 17.62
N GLY A 170 -7.85 1.97 17.38
CA GLY A 170 -8.97 2.68 16.73
C GLY A 170 -8.68 3.06 15.27
N GLY A 171 -8.13 2.13 14.50
CA GLY A 171 -7.79 2.29 13.08
C GLY A 171 -6.46 2.97 12.79
N LYS A 172 -5.74 3.46 13.82
CA LYS A 172 -4.48 4.20 13.64
C LYS A 172 -3.35 3.29 13.17
N SER A 173 -2.68 3.70 12.08
CA SER A 173 -1.51 3.02 11.52
C SER A 173 -0.29 3.14 12.42
N THR A 174 0.57 2.11 12.44
CA THR A 174 1.89 2.22 13.10
C THR A 174 2.86 3.13 12.34
N ARG A 175 2.58 3.41 11.07
CA ARG A 175 3.50 4.13 10.21
C ARG A 175 3.35 5.63 10.45
N THR A 176 4.40 6.25 10.98
CA THR A 176 4.50 7.71 11.09
C THR A 176 4.52 8.33 9.69
N PRO A 177 3.83 9.47 9.46
CA PRO A 177 3.95 10.20 8.20
C PRO A 177 5.42 10.48 7.86
N GLY A 178 5.78 10.39 6.58
CA GLY A 178 7.13 10.69 6.12
C GLY A 178 7.56 12.11 6.47
N LYS A 179 8.87 12.41 6.37
CA LYS A 179 9.42 13.74 6.69
C LYS A 179 8.68 14.86 5.95
N LYS A 180 8.29 14.63 4.69
CA LYS A 180 7.52 15.55 3.84
C LYS A 180 6.10 15.80 4.38
N ALA A 181 5.32 14.74 4.62
CA ALA A 181 3.99 14.83 5.23
C ALA A 181 4.00 15.44 6.64
N ARG A 182 5.08 15.27 7.40
CA ARG A 182 5.27 15.94 8.69
C ARG A 182 5.54 17.43 8.54
N LEU A 183 6.36 17.83 7.57
CA LEU A 183 6.64 19.25 7.27
C LEU A 183 5.40 19.96 6.69
N GLU A 184 4.59 19.25 5.91
CA GLU A 184 3.30 19.74 5.39
C GLU A 184 2.27 19.88 6.52
N ALA A 185 2.14 18.88 7.41
CA ALA A 185 1.24 18.93 8.56
C ALA A 185 1.67 19.94 9.64
N GLU A 186 2.97 20.22 9.76
CA GLU A 186 3.52 21.27 10.64
C GLU A 186 3.46 22.67 9.99
N GLY A 187 2.79 22.81 8.84
CA GLY A 187 2.49 24.09 8.22
C GLY A 187 3.72 24.82 7.72
N GLY A 188 4.51 24.20 6.82
CA GLY A 188 5.29 24.89 5.79
C GLY A 188 6.24 26.04 6.20
N TRP A 189 6.54 26.24 7.48
CA TRP A 189 7.28 27.43 7.94
C TRP A 189 8.34 27.15 9.00
N PHE A 190 9.07 26.05 8.85
CA PHE A 190 10.41 25.99 9.43
C PHE A 190 11.42 26.48 8.40
N LEU A 191 11.72 27.78 8.49
CA LEU A 191 12.90 28.40 7.92
C LEU A 191 14.09 27.44 8.04
N ARG A 192 14.60 27.08 6.86
CA ARG A 192 15.89 26.49 6.56
C ARG A 192 16.96 27.02 7.53
N ARG A 193 17.12 26.40 8.70
CA ARG A 193 18.27 26.63 9.59
C ARG A 193 19.46 25.87 9.00
N GLY A 194 19.82 26.26 7.79
CA GLY A 194 21.06 25.88 7.15
C GLY A 194 22.20 26.40 8.02
N ARG A 195 23.23 25.57 8.16
CA ARG A 195 24.58 25.97 8.54
C ARG A 195 25.08 27.05 7.57
N GLY A 196 24.66 28.30 7.79
CA GLY A 196 25.23 29.46 7.14
C GLY A 196 26.56 29.79 7.80
N ARG A 197 27.67 29.39 7.17
CA ARG A 197 28.95 30.08 7.36
C ARG A 197 28.70 31.55 6.99
N GLY A 198 28.52 32.40 8.00
CA GLY A 198 28.28 33.81 7.82
C GLY A 198 29.48 34.50 7.16
N ARG A 199 29.34 34.80 5.86
CA ARG A 199 30.04 35.92 5.24
C ARG A 199 29.41 37.19 5.83
N ARG A 200 30.11 37.82 6.79
CA ARG A 200 29.77 39.16 7.28
C ARG A 200 30.17 40.18 6.23
N SER A 201 29.21 40.73 5.50
CA SER A 201 29.31 42.08 4.92
C SER A 201 28.96 43.09 6.03
N GLY A 202 29.74 44.16 6.11
CA GLY A 202 29.78 45.06 7.27
C GLY A 202 28.58 45.97 7.46
N SER A 203 28.37 46.38 8.71
CA SER A 203 28.07 47.77 9.08
C SER A 203 28.29 47.96 10.59
N GLY A 204 29.04 49.03 10.90
CA GLY A 204 29.12 49.85 12.12
C GLY A 204 28.69 49.33 13.50
N GLY A 205 29.61 49.45 14.46
CA GLY A 205 29.29 49.97 15.81
C GLY A 205 29.47 49.01 16.98
N GLY A 206 30.41 49.34 17.88
CA GLY A 206 30.43 48.81 19.26
C GLY A 206 31.63 47.94 19.61
N LYS A 207 32.78 48.57 19.92
CA LYS A 207 33.85 47.95 20.71
C LYS A 207 33.34 47.71 22.14
N GLY A 208 32.86 46.51 22.40
CA GLY A 208 32.64 45.98 23.76
C GLY A 208 33.67 44.90 24.07
N ARG A 209 34.48 45.12 25.11
CA ARG A 209 35.55 44.24 25.62
C ARG A 209 35.15 42.75 25.59
N ARG A 210 35.94 41.93 24.90
CA ARG A 210 36.02 40.49 25.14
C ARG A 210 36.94 40.30 26.33
N GLU A 211 36.38 40.04 27.49
CA GLU A 211 37.10 39.41 28.58
C GLU A 211 37.22 37.91 28.28
N ASP A 212 38.44 37.41 28.38
CA ASP A 212 38.80 36.00 28.32
C ASP A 212 38.06 35.21 29.40
N ARG A 213 36.96 34.53 29.02
CA ARG A 213 36.32 33.51 29.85
C ARG A 213 36.90 32.13 29.55
N VAL A 214 38.15 31.93 29.96
CA VAL A 214 38.76 30.60 30.06
C VAL A 214 38.20 29.96 31.35
N GLY A 215 37.03 29.33 31.23
CA GLY A 215 36.32 28.67 32.34
C GLY A 215 34.86 28.31 32.02
N ALA A 216 34.23 29.03 31.09
CA ALA A 216 32.80 28.89 30.84
C ALA A 216 32.41 27.72 29.91
N SER A 217 33.34 27.09 29.18
CA SER A 217 32.99 26.07 28.18
C SER A 217 32.63 24.73 28.82
N GLU A 218 33.45 24.27 29.76
CA GLU A 218 33.27 22.98 30.43
C GLU A 218 32.06 22.99 31.36
N GLU A 219 31.84 24.07 32.12
CA GLU A 219 30.65 24.25 32.95
C GLU A 219 29.36 24.31 32.14
N ARG A 220 29.37 24.95 30.96
CA ARG A 220 28.21 24.96 30.03
C ARG A 220 27.92 23.57 29.45
N VAL A 221 28.97 22.81 29.11
CA VAL A 221 28.83 21.42 28.64
C VAL A 221 28.31 20.53 29.77
N ALA A 222 28.83 20.65 30.98
CA ALA A 222 28.36 19.90 32.15
C ALA A 222 26.90 20.20 32.49
N ALA A 223 26.50 21.48 32.50
CA ALA A 223 25.10 21.88 32.72
C ALA A 223 24.16 21.40 31.60
N SER A 224 24.64 21.36 30.34
CA SER A 224 23.89 20.78 29.23
C SER A 224 23.71 19.28 29.40
N LEU A 225 24.77 18.54 29.74
CA LEU A 225 24.72 17.10 29.98
C LEU A 225 23.80 16.75 31.16
N GLU A 226 23.80 17.54 32.21
CA GLU A 226 22.89 17.35 33.34
C GLU A 226 21.42 17.60 32.94
N ARG A 227 21.15 18.66 32.16
CA ARG A 227 19.82 18.91 31.60
C ARG A 227 19.37 17.76 30.70
N ASP A 228 20.25 17.28 29.82
CA ASP A 228 19.98 16.16 28.92
C ASP A 228 19.72 14.87 29.69
N ARG A 229 20.44 14.62 30.79
CA ARG A 229 20.17 13.50 31.71
C ARG A 229 18.79 13.61 32.37
N LYS A 230 18.42 14.79 32.89
CA LYS A 230 17.09 15.03 33.50
C LYS A 230 15.97 14.85 32.48
N LEU A 231 16.12 15.40 31.27
CA LEU A 231 15.17 15.22 30.18
C LEU A 231 15.07 13.76 29.74
N ALA A 232 16.20 13.04 29.64
CA ALA A 232 16.23 11.63 29.29
C ALA A 232 15.54 10.76 30.35
N ALA A 233 15.72 11.07 31.63
CA ALA A 233 15.06 10.40 32.76
C ALA A 233 13.55 10.65 32.76
N ALA A 234 13.11 11.90 32.64
CA ALA A 234 11.69 12.24 32.54
C ALA A 234 11.03 11.57 31.31
N ALA A 235 11.73 11.56 30.18
CA ALA A 235 11.27 10.87 28.98
C ALA A 235 11.22 9.34 29.17
N ALA A 236 12.13 8.75 29.97
CA ALA A 236 12.10 7.32 30.28
C ALA A 236 10.88 6.94 31.13
N VAL A 237 10.55 7.74 32.14
CA VAL A 237 9.33 7.57 32.96
C VAL A 237 8.09 7.68 32.08
N SER A 238 7.98 8.73 31.26
CA SER A 238 6.85 8.90 30.32
C SER A 238 6.73 7.72 29.36
N ARG A 239 7.84 7.22 28.80
CA ARG A 239 7.84 6.02 27.95
C ARG A 239 7.37 4.78 28.71
N ARG A 240 7.77 4.59 29.97
CA ARG A 240 7.35 3.44 30.79
C ARG A 240 5.85 3.49 31.06
N ALA A 241 5.31 4.65 31.44
CA ALA A 241 3.88 4.85 31.64
C ALA A 241 3.07 4.58 30.36
N LYS A 242 3.52 5.10 29.21
CA LYS A 242 2.88 4.84 27.90
C LYS A 242 2.90 3.34 27.54
N ARG A 243 4.00 2.64 27.84
CA ARG A 243 4.12 1.19 27.60
C ARG A 243 3.16 0.39 28.49
N ALA A 244 3.10 0.72 29.78
CA ALA A 244 2.18 0.06 30.71
C ALA A 244 0.72 0.27 30.28
N GLY A 245 0.35 1.50 29.90
CA GLY A 245 -1.00 1.79 29.39
C GLY A 245 -1.31 1.07 28.07
N ALA A 246 -0.34 0.88 27.17
CA ALA A 246 -0.54 0.10 25.95
C ALA A 246 -0.75 -1.40 26.23
N ALA A 247 0.04 -1.96 27.14
CA ALA A 247 -0.11 -3.35 27.56
C ALA A 247 -1.46 -3.57 28.28
N ALA A 248 -1.88 -2.66 29.15
CA ALA A 248 -3.19 -2.74 29.81
C ALA A 248 -4.34 -2.75 28.79
N ARG A 249 -4.29 -1.87 27.77
CA ARG A 249 -5.32 -1.84 26.71
C ARG A 249 -5.42 -3.14 25.95
N VAL A 250 -4.30 -3.76 25.58
CA VAL A 250 -4.36 -5.00 24.80
C VAL A 250 -4.80 -6.20 25.64
N LEU A 251 -4.44 -6.23 26.93
CA LEU A 251 -4.91 -7.25 27.87
C LEU A 251 -6.43 -7.13 28.09
N ASP A 252 -6.93 -5.89 28.24
CA ASP A 252 -8.36 -5.61 28.33
C ASP A 252 -9.09 -6.04 27.04
N MET A 253 -8.55 -5.68 25.87
CA MET A 253 -9.09 -6.07 24.56
C MET A 253 -9.13 -7.60 24.40
N TYR A 254 -8.03 -8.30 24.70
CA TYR A 254 -7.93 -9.76 24.56
C TYR A 254 -8.88 -10.51 25.51
N SER A 255 -9.11 -9.96 26.71
CA SER A 255 -10.01 -10.58 27.69
C SER A 255 -11.49 -10.37 27.34
N ARG A 256 -11.88 -9.15 26.95
CA ARG A 256 -13.28 -8.75 26.74
C ARG A 256 -13.81 -9.01 25.34
N ASP A 257 -12.99 -8.79 24.31
CA ASP A 257 -13.42 -8.89 22.91
C ASP A 257 -13.09 -10.28 22.34
N SER A 258 -14.13 -11.10 22.18
CA SER A 258 -14.01 -12.46 21.63
C SER A 258 -13.59 -12.46 20.15
N THR A 259 -13.98 -11.44 19.38
CA THR A 259 -13.64 -11.32 17.96
C THR A 259 -12.18 -10.95 17.78
N TYR A 260 -11.67 -10.00 18.58
CA TYR A 260 -10.25 -9.65 18.61
C TYR A 260 -9.41 -10.84 19.07
N ARG A 261 -9.83 -11.51 20.16
CA ARG A 261 -9.14 -12.71 20.66
C ARG A 261 -9.05 -13.79 19.59
N PHE A 262 -10.13 -14.03 18.84
CA PHE A 262 -10.13 -15.04 17.78
C PHE A 262 -9.13 -14.73 16.66
N LEU A 263 -9.12 -13.48 16.15
CA LEU A 263 -8.15 -13.05 15.14
C LEU A 263 -6.70 -13.09 15.67
N HIS A 264 -6.50 -12.67 16.91
CA HIS A 264 -5.20 -12.71 17.58
C HIS A 264 -4.67 -14.14 17.69
N ASP A 265 -5.52 -15.06 18.16
CA ASP A 265 -5.16 -16.47 18.31
C ASP A 265 -4.87 -17.14 16.97
N ARG A 266 -5.69 -16.90 15.93
CA ARG A 266 -5.42 -17.39 14.56
C ARG A 266 -4.11 -16.84 14.01
N THR A 267 -3.81 -15.57 14.29
CA THR A 267 -2.53 -14.96 13.89
C THR A 267 -1.35 -15.62 14.61
N ALA A 268 -1.47 -15.86 15.92
CA ALA A 268 -0.43 -16.50 16.71
C ALA A 268 -0.22 -17.97 16.33
N ASP A 269 -1.30 -18.71 16.03
CA ASP A 269 -1.28 -20.08 15.51
C ASP A 269 -0.46 -20.13 14.21
N LEU A 270 -0.80 -19.30 13.23
CA LEU A 270 -0.11 -19.24 11.93
C LEU A 270 1.40 -18.94 12.08
N PHE A 271 1.78 -17.97 12.91
CA PHE A 271 3.19 -17.67 13.15
C PHE A 271 3.91 -18.83 13.84
N ALA A 272 3.28 -19.46 14.84
CA ALA A 272 3.89 -20.58 15.56
C ALA A 272 4.13 -21.79 14.64
N GLU A 273 3.14 -22.15 13.81
CA GLU A 273 3.24 -23.24 12.84
C GLU A 273 4.36 -22.99 11.82
N LEU A 274 4.40 -21.80 11.21
CA LEU A 274 5.43 -21.45 10.23
C LEU A 274 6.83 -21.39 10.85
N LEU A 275 6.98 -20.86 12.07
CA LEU A 275 8.25 -20.82 12.76
C LEU A 275 8.73 -22.22 13.17
N ALA A 276 7.82 -23.09 13.62
CA ALA A 276 8.16 -24.47 13.94
C ALA A 276 8.71 -25.21 12.71
N GLU A 277 8.04 -25.06 11.56
CA GLU A 277 8.47 -25.68 10.31
C GLU A 277 9.81 -25.10 9.82
N ASP A 278 10.02 -23.79 9.94
CA ASP A 278 11.30 -23.17 9.59
C ASP A 278 12.44 -23.63 10.51
N MET A 279 12.19 -23.81 11.81
CA MET A 279 13.16 -24.37 12.76
C MET A 279 13.52 -25.81 12.38
N ARG A 280 12.55 -26.62 11.96
CA ARG A 280 12.77 -27.99 11.47
C ARG A 280 13.57 -27.99 10.17
N LYS A 281 13.27 -27.10 9.23
CA LYS A 281 14.06 -26.95 7.99
C LYS A 281 15.48 -26.50 8.27
N LEU A 282 15.69 -25.61 9.24
CA LEU A 282 17.02 -25.20 9.65
C LEU A 282 17.84 -26.37 10.20
N SER A 283 17.26 -27.23 11.02
CA SER A 283 17.99 -28.36 11.62
C SER A 283 18.45 -29.39 10.59
N VAL A 284 17.74 -29.53 9.46
CA VAL A 284 18.14 -30.39 8.33
C VAL A 284 18.92 -29.64 7.24
N GLY A 285 19.24 -28.37 7.45
CA GLY A 285 20.01 -27.55 6.50
C GLY A 285 19.23 -27.03 5.28
N ASP A 286 17.91 -27.19 5.22
CA ASP A 286 17.07 -26.71 4.12
C ASP A 286 16.71 -25.23 4.28
N VAL A 287 17.69 -24.35 4.05
CA VAL A 287 17.50 -22.89 4.16
C VAL A 287 16.77 -22.29 2.95
N LYS A 288 16.56 -23.07 1.87
CA LYS A 288 15.96 -22.56 0.62
C LYS A 288 14.45 -22.42 0.71
N HIS A 289 13.79 -23.27 1.49
CA HIS A 289 12.32 -23.31 1.59
C HIS A 289 11.78 -22.68 2.88
N PHE A 290 12.54 -21.76 3.47
CA PHE A 290 12.08 -21.02 4.65
C PHE A 290 10.85 -20.18 4.31
N SER A 291 9.88 -20.21 5.22
CA SER A 291 8.88 -19.18 5.28
C SER A 291 9.54 -17.84 5.64
N LEU A 292 8.85 -16.74 5.34
CA LEU A 292 9.26 -15.41 5.80
C LEU A 292 8.69 -15.08 7.19
N ALA A 293 8.25 -16.08 7.97
CA ALA A 293 7.66 -15.86 9.29
C ALA A 293 8.65 -15.23 10.26
N ALA A 294 9.90 -15.70 10.34
CA ALA A 294 10.90 -15.09 11.22
C ALA A 294 11.22 -13.63 10.85
N LYS A 295 11.11 -13.28 9.55
CA LYS A 295 11.28 -11.89 9.08
C LYS A 295 10.16 -10.99 9.58
N TRP A 296 8.92 -11.45 9.56
CA TRP A 296 7.74 -10.63 9.86
C TRP A 296 7.18 -10.81 11.28
N CYS A 297 7.59 -11.85 11.99
CA CYS A 297 7.29 -12.01 13.41
C CYS A 297 7.83 -10.79 14.16
N PRO A 298 7.01 -10.13 15.00
CA PRO A 298 7.47 -8.99 15.79
C PRO A 298 8.71 -9.35 16.61
N SER A 299 9.69 -8.44 16.67
CA SER A 299 10.76 -8.58 17.66
C SER A 299 10.19 -8.30 19.06
N LEU A 300 10.74 -8.96 20.08
CA LEU A 300 10.41 -8.63 21.47
C LEU A 300 10.56 -7.14 21.72
N ASP A 301 9.55 -6.56 22.37
CA ASP A 301 9.47 -5.14 22.70
C ASP A 301 9.48 -4.19 21.49
N SER A 302 9.25 -4.69 20.28
CA SER A 302 8.96 -3.85 19.10
C SER A 302 7.62 -3.12 19.24
N SER A 303 7.33 -2.16 18.35
CA SER A 303 6.03 -1.46 18.36
C SER A 303 4.85 -2.42 18.27
N TYR A 304 4.93 -3.42 17.39
CA TYR A 304 3.90 -4.45 17.25
C TYR A 304 3.77 -5.30 18.51
N ASP A 305 4.87 -5.82 19.05
CA ASP A 305 4.79 -6.64 20.27
C ASP A 305 4.23 -5.86 21.47
N ARG A 306 4.62 -4.59 21.63
CA ARG A 306 4.09 -3.73 22.70
C ARG A 306 2.60 -3.39 22.55
N SER A 307 2.07 -3.40 21.34
CA SER A 307 0.67 -3.07 21.07
C SER A 307 -0.24 -4.29 20.95
N THR A 308 0.32 -5.49 20.77
CA THR A 308 -0.43 -6.72 20.49
C THR A 308 -0.13 -7.86 21.47
N LEU A 309 1.01 -7.82 22.17
CA LEU A 309 1.59 -8.95 22.93
C LEU A 309 1.68 -10.26 22.13
N LEU A 310 1.75 -10.16 20.80
CA LEU A 310 1.73 -11.31 19.91
C LEU A 310 2.92 -12.27 20.16
N CYS A 311 4.09 -11.76 20.56
CA CYS A 311 5.22 -12.63 20.88
C CYS A 311 4.95 -13.54 22.06
N GLU A 312 4.14 -13.13 23.05
CA GLU A 312 3.76 -14.00 24.15
C GLU A 312 2.90 -15.16 23.64
N ALA A 313 1.87 -14.85 22.85
CA ALA A 313 0.98 -15.86 22.29
C ALA A 313 1.69 -16.85 21.36
N ILE A 314 2.60 -16.38 20.51
CA ILE A 314 3.43 -17.25 19.66
C ILE A 314 4.38 -18.10 20.51
N ALA A 315 5.06 -17.49 21.49
CA ALA A 315 6.02 -18.20 22.33
C ALA A 315 5.37 -19.35 23.12
N ARG A 316 4.17 -19.11 23.69
CA ARG A 316 3.43 -20.13 24.45
C ARG A 316 3.00 -21.32 23.59
N ARG A 317 2.72 -21.10 22.29
CA ARG A 317 2.38 -22.16 21.32
C ARG A 317 3.60 -22.95 20.86
N LEU A 318 4.70 -22.26 20.61
CA LEU A 318 5.93 -22.87 20.10
C LEU A 318 6.72 -23.60 21.20
N PHE A 319 6.62 -23.13 22.45
CA PHE A 319 7.33 -23.68 23.60
C PHE A 319 6.37 -23.91 24.77
N PRO A 320 5.53 -24.95 24.71
CA PRO A 320 4.59 -25.27 25.79
C PRO A 320 5.33 -25.61 27.09
N ARG A 321 4.61 -25.60 28.21
CA ARG A 321 5.11 -26.08 29.51
C ARG A 321 5.59 -27.54 29.38
N GLY A 322 6.67 -27.85 30.08
CA GLY A 322 7.33 -29.16 30.02
C GLY A 322 8.20 -29.39 28.78
N SER A 323 8.16 -28.51 27.75
CA SER A 323 8.92 -28.71 26.50
C SER A 323 10.44 -28.61 26.65
N SER A 324 10.94 -28.07 27.76
CA SER A 324 12.37 -28.01 28.06
C SER A 324 12.62 -27.84 29.56
N SER A 325 13.83 -28.13 30.01
CA SER A 325 14.24 -27.93 31.41
C SER A 325 14.10 -26.49 31.90
N GLU A 326 14.15 -25.50 31.01
CA GLU A 326 13.93 -24.09 31.35
C GLU A 326 12.44 -23.71 31.51
N LEU A 327 11.50 -24.60 31.12
CA LEU A 327 10.06 -24.35 31.06
C LEU A 327 9.27 -25.41 31.86
N GLY A 328 9.65 -25.63 33.12
CA GLY A 328 8.98 -26.58 34.02
C GLY A 328 7.46 -26.33 34.16
N ASP A 329 6.70 -27.41 34.39
CA ASP A 329 5.24 -27.35 34.50
C ASP A 329 4.77 -26.54 35.72
N ASP A 330 5.57 -26.53 36.78
CA ASP A 330 5.35 -25.86 38.06
C ASP A 330 5.66 -24.35 38.05
N LEU A 331 6.18 -23.80 36.94
CA LEU A 331 6.53 -22.38 36.87
C LEU A 331 5.30 -21.47 37.04
N PRO A 332 5.39 -20.38 37.85
CA PRO A 332 4.35 -19.36 37.87
C PRO A 332 4.10 -18.78 36.47
N ASP A 333 2.85 -18.47 36.12
CA ASP A 333 2.49 -18.16 34.74
C ASP A 333 3.23 -16.95 34.15
N ALA A 334 3.44 -15.91 34.94
CA ALA A 334 4.25 -14.76 34.55
C ALA A 334 5.72 -15.13 34.24
N HIS A 335 6.30 -16.05 35.01
CA HIS A 335 7.66 -16.52 34.81
C HIS A 335 7.77 -17.43 33.57
N TYR A 336 6.80 -18.32 33.37
CA TYR A 336 6.69 -19.12 32.16
C TYR A 336 6.58 -18.24 30.91
N ALA A 337 5.67 -17.25 30.90
CA ALA A 337 5.49 -16.32 29.79
C ALA A 337 6.79 -15.57 29.45
N TYR A 338 7.50 -15.07 30.47
CA TYR A 338 8.78 -14.41 30.30
C TYR A 338 9.83 -15.35 29.67
N ARG A 339 9.99 -16.56 30.20
CA ARG A 339 10.97 -17.55 29.71
C ARG A 339 10.64 -18.03 28.30
N ALA A 340 9.37 -18.28 28.00
CA ALA A 340 8.91 -18.67 26.67
C ALA A 340 9.24 -17.57 25.65
N ARG A 341 8.97 -16.28 25.95
CA ARG A 341 9.34 -15.15 25.07
C ARG A 341 10.84 -15.06 24.85
N GLN A 342 11.65 -15.23 25.89
CA GLN A 342 13.12 -15.25 25.75
C GLN A 342 13.58 -16.41 24.87
N ARG A 343 12.96 -17.59 25.00
CA ARG A 343 13.24 -18.75 24.16
C ARG A 343 12.83 -18.52 22.70
N LEU A 344 11.69 -17.90 22.43
CA LEU A 344 11.29 -17.47 21.08
C LEU A 344 12.38 -16.63 20.42
N ARG A 345 12.94 -15.64 21.12
CA ARG A 345 14.06 -14.85 20.59
C ARG A 345 15.29 -15.70 20.31
N ARG A 346 15.76 -16.48 21.30
CA ARG A 346 17.05 -17.21 21.24
C ARG A 346 17.02 -18.42 20.30
N ALA A 347 15.98 -19.23 20.38
CA ALA A 347 15.87 -20.51 19.70
C ALA A 347 15.22 -20.42 18.31
N ALA A 348 14.34 -19.44 18.08
CA ALA A 348 13.67 -19.27 16.78
C ALA A 348 14.17 -18.02 16.04
N MET A 349 13.92 -16.82 16.57
CA MET A 349 14.10 -15.58 15.79
C MET A 349 15.55 -15.31 15.37
N VAL A 350 16.50 -15.42 16.30
CA VAL A 350 17.93 -15.16 16.02
C VAL A 350 18.49 -16.12 14.96
N PRO A 351 18.43 -17.46 15.12
CA PRO A 351 19.01 -18.37 14.13
C PRO A 351 18.31 -18.31 12.78
N LEU A 352 16.97 -18.21 12.75
CA LEU A 352 16.23 -18.11 11.49
C LEU A 352 16.54 -16.82 10.72
N ARG A 353 16.63 -15.66 11.40
CA ARG A 353 16.98 -14.39 10.75
C ARG A 353 18.42 -14.37 10.24
N ALA A 354 19.35 -15.00 10.95
CA ALA A 354 20.72 -15.16 10.50
C ALA A 354 20.79 -16.02 9.23
N ALA A 355 20.09 -17.16 9.20
CA ALA A 355 20.00 -18.03 8.02
C ALA A 355 19.32 -17.35 6.82
N LEU A 356 18.32 -16.47 7.05
CA LEU A 356 17.70 -15.64 6.02
C LEU A 356 18.64 -14.55 5.45
N LYS A 357 19.78 -14.28 6.10
CA LYS A 357 20.76 -13.24 5.72
C LYS A 357 20.12 -11.85 5.54
N LEU A 358 19.27 -11.46 6.48
CA LEU A 358 18.61 -10.15 6.46
C LEU A 358 19.64 -9.01 6.65
N PRO A 359 19.62 -7.94 5.83
CA PRO A 359 20.61 -6.87 5.90
C PRO A 359 20.66 -6.19 7.27
N GLU A 360 19.51 -6.06 7.95
CA GLU A 360 19.40 -5.43 9.27
C GLU A 360 20.25 -6.14 10.34
N VAL A 361 20.42 -7.46 10.22
CA VAL A 361 21.27 -8.25 11.14
C VAL A 361 22.73 -7.77 11.01
N PHE A 362 23.23 -7.67 9.78
CA PHE A 362 24.61 -7.23 9.51
C PHE A 362 24.83 -5.75 9.81
N ILE A 363 23.88 -4.88 9.41
CA ILE A 363 23.93 -3.44 9.67
C ILE A 363 23.99 -3.17 11.18
N SER A 364 23.16 -3.86 11.97
CA SER A 364 23.13 -3.69 13.43
C SER A 364 24.43 -4.17 14.11
N ALA A 365 25.06 -5.21 13.56
CA ALA A 365 26.35 -5.73 14.00
C ALA A 365 27.54 -4.93 13.46
N ARG A 366 27.31 -3.94 12.57
CA ARG A 366 28.34 -3.20 11.80
C ARG A 366 29.24 -4.10 10.94
N ALA A 367 28.74 -5.28 10.56
CA ALA A 367 29.42 -6.27 9.75
C ALA A 367 29.10 -6.06 8.26
N TRP A 368 29.50 -4.91 7.69
CA TRP A 368 29.18 -4.51 6.32
C TRP A 368 29.72 -5.49 5.27
N GLU A 369 30.89 -6.06 5.53
CA GLU A 369 31.54 -7.10 4.74
C GLU A 369 30.66 -8.35 4.54
N SER A 370 29.75 -8.61 5.48
CA SER A 370 28.84 -9.77 5.46
C SER A 370 27.54 -9.51 4.67
N VAL A 371 27.29 -8.27 4.25
CA VAL A 371 26.10 -7.94 3.45
C VAL A 371 26.18 -8.60 2.07
N VAL A 372 25.12 -9.33 1.72
CA VAL A 372 24.99 -10.00 0.42
C VAL A 372 24.01 -9.22 -0.45
N TYR A 373 24.50 -8.27 -1.24
CA TYR A 373 23.67 -7.33 -2.02
C TYR A 373 22.66 -8.00 -2.96
N THR A 374 23.01 -9.13 -3.57
CA THR A 374 22.11 -9.90 -4.45
C THR A 374 20.88 -10.46 -3.73
N ARG A 375 20.91 -10.56 -2.39
CA ARG A 375 19.79 -11.01 -1.55
C ARG A 375 19.01 -9.85 -0.91
N VAL A 376 19.46 -8.61 -1.07
CA VAL A 376 18.78 -7.44 -0.50
C VAL A 376 17.50 -7.17 -1.29
N ALA A 377 16.37 -7.15 -0.59
CA ALA A 377 15.07 -6.87 -1.18
C ALA A 377 14.98 -5.42 -1.69
N SER A 378 14.16 -5.16 -2.71
CA SER A 378 14.06 -3.85 -3.39
C SER A 378 13.79 -2.68 -2.44
N VAL A 379 12.86 -2.85 -1.50
CA VAL A 379 12.52 -1.84 -0.49
C VAL A 379 13.66 -1.61 0.50
N ALA A 380 14.37 -2.68 0.90
CA ALA A 380 15.54 -2.56 1.76
C ALA A 380 16.70 -1.86 1.02
N MET A 381 16.83 -2.10 -0.29
CA MET A 381 17.79 -1.40 -1.14
C MET A 381 17.50 0.10 -1.17
N LYS A 382 16.24 0.51 -1.39
CA LYS A 382 15.82 1.92 -1.32
C LYS A 382 16.13 2.54 0.05
N ASN A 383 15.75 1.86 1.14
CA ASN A 383 15.88 2.41 2.49
C ASN A 383 17.32 2.49 3.02
N TYR A 384 18.21 1.60 2.57
CA TYR A 384 19.57 1.47 3.12
C TYR A 384 20.67 1.90 2.13
N LYS A 385 20.31 2.39 0.93
CA LYS A 385 21.23 2.88 -0.09
C LYS A 385 22.31 3.80 0.49
N ASP A 386 21.91 4.84 1.21
CA ASP A 386 22.83 5.81 1.83
C ASP A 386 23.80 5.17 2.82
N LEU A 387 23.32 4.17 3.57
CA LEU A 387 24.16 3.45 4.51
C LEU A 387 25.18 2.58 3.77
N PHE A 388 24.79 1.95 2.67
CA PHE A 388 25.70 1.17 1.83
C PHE A 388 26.75 2.07 1.17
N LEU A 389 26.35 3.21 0.61
CA LEU A 389 27.28 4.18 0.04
C LEU A 389 28.23 4.77 1.09
N LYS A 390 27.75 4.99 2.31
CA LYS A 390 28.57 5.56 3.39
C LYS A 390 29.57 4.57 3.98
N HIS A 391 29.20 3.29 4.09
CA HIS A 391 29.97 2.31 4.86
C HIS A 391 30.62 1.19 4.03
N ASP A 392 30.19 0.98 2.78
CA ASP A 392 30.70 -0.08 1.90
C ASP A 392 30.62 0.32 0.40
N ALA A 393 31.06 1.54 0.09
CA ALA A 393 30.93 2.16 -1.23
C ALA A 393 31.54 1.31 -2.36
N GLU A 394 32.73 0.76 -2.15
CA GLU A 394 33.47 0.03 -3.19
C GLU A 394 32.74 -1.25 -3.63
N ARG A 395 32.35 -2.12 -2.67
CA ARG A 395 31.61 -3.36 -2.99
C ARG A 395 30.23 -3.05 -3.54
N PHE A 396 29.59 -1.99 -3.03
CA PHE A 396 28.27 -1.60 -3.51
C PHE A 396 28.32 -1.10 -4.96
N ASN A 397 29.26 -0.22 -5.30
CA ASN A 397 29.44 0.27 -6.67
C ASN A 397 29.87 -0.84 -7.63
N ALA A 398 30.74 -1.76 -7.20
CA ALA A 398 31.08 -2.96 -7.98
C ALA A 398 29.85 -3.84 -8.23
N TYR A 399 28.99 -4.02 -7.23
CA TYR A 399 27.72 -4.72 -7.40
C TYR A 399 26.80 -4.02 -8.41
N LEU A 400 26.67 -2.69 -8.35
CA LEU A 400 25.86 -1.94 -9.32
C LEU A 400 26.41 -2.05 -10.75
N ALA A 401 27.73 -2.03 -10.92
CA ALA A 401 28.37 -2.26 -12.22
C ALA A 401 28.13 -3.69 -12.75
N ASP A 402 28.17 -4.70 -11.87
CA ASP A 402 27.82 -6.08 -12.22
C ASP A 402 26.34 -6.20 -12.61
N VAL A 403 25.43 -5.44 -11.99
CA VAL A 403 24.02 -5.40 -12.38
C VAL A 403 23.85 -4.71 -13.72
N LYS A 404 24.51 -3.57 -13.94
CA LYS A 404 24.48 -2.84 -15.23
C LYS A 404 25.02 -3.66 -16.40
N SER A 405 26.04 -4.47 -16.16
CA SER A 405 26.60 -5.41 -17.16
C SER A 405 25.84 -6.73 -17.28
N GLY A 406 24.74 -6.93 -16.54
CA GLY A 406 23.91 -8.13 -16.59
C GLY A 406 24.48 -9.35 -15.87
N LYS A 407 25.64 -9.24 -15.20
CA LYS A 407 26.26 -10.33 -14.42
C LYS A 407 25.49 -10.67 -13.16
N LYS A 408 24.79 -9.69 -12.58
CA LYS A 408 23.97 -9.84 -11.37
C LYS A 408 22.58 -9.25 -11.59
N ARG A 409 21.63 -9.64 -10.73
CA ARG A 409 20.26 -9.11 -10.75
C ARG A 409 19.99 -8.32 -9.46
N ILE A 410 19.30 -7.20 -9.62
CA ILE A 410 18.74 -6.42 -8.51
C ILE A 410 17.27 -6.80 -8.30
N ALA A 411 16.80 -6.78 -7.05
CA ALA A 411 15.38 -6.96 -6.78
C ALA A 411 14.61 -5.68 -7.14
N ALA A 412 13.52 -5.81 -7.91
CA ALA A 412 12.59 -4.72 -8.25
C ALA A 412 11.10 -5.06 -7.95
N GLY A 413 10.74 -6.34 -7.85
CA GLY A 413 9.34 -6.78 -7.88
C GLY A 413 8.39 -6.11 -6.88
N ALA A 414 8.87 -5.81 -5.66
CA ALA A 414 8.04 -5.20 -4.61
C ALA A 414 7.87 -3.67 -4.71
N LEU A 415 8.60 -2.99 -5.59
CA LEU A 415 8.42 -1.55 -5.85
C LEU A 415 7.37 -1.34 -6.94
N LEU A 416 6.54 -0.31 -6.77
CA LEU A 416 5.62 0.16 -7.81
C LEU A 416 6.36 1.13 -8.76
N PRO A 417 5.93 1.26 -10.03
CA PRO A 417 6.62 2.10 -11.01
C PRO A 417 6.87 3.54 -10.52
N HIS A 418 5.84 4.18 -9.96
CA HIS A 418 5.95 5.53 -9.41
C HIS A 418 6.90 5.64 -8.21
N GLN A 419 7.10 4.57 -7.42
CA GLN A 419 8.02 4.57 -6.28
C GLN A 419 9.50 4.55 -6.71
N ILE A 420 9.77 4.02 -7.92
CA ILE A 420 11.08 4.06 -8.57
C ILE A 420 11.32 5.47 -9.11
N ILE A 421 10.33 6.06 -9.78
CA ILE A 421 10.42 7.45 -10.27
C ILE A 421 10.60 8.45 -9.12
N GLU A 422 9.85 8.30 -8.03
CA GLU A 422 10.00 9.14 -6.83
C GLU A 422 11.45 9.14 -6.29
N SER A 423 12.17 8.02 -6.43
CA SER A 423 13.56 7.91 -5.95
C SER A 423 14.60 8.60 -6.85
N LEU A 424 14.22 9.15 -8.00
CA LEU A 424 15.12 9.86 -8.91
C LEU A 424 15.49 11.27 -8.40
N GLY A 425 14.61 11.92 -7.63
CA GLY A 425 14.77 13.32 -7.22
C GLY A 425 15.31 13.55 -5.81
N GLU A 426 15.51 12.50 -5.02
CA GLU A 426 15.89 12.63 -3.60
C GLU A 426 17.40 12.79 -3.39
N ASP A 427 18.24 12.35 -4.34
CA ASP A 427 19.69 12.27 -4.16
C ASP A 427 20.44 12.90 -5.34
N GLY A 428 21.52 13.64 -5.06
CA GLY A 428 22.47 14.12 -6.07
C GLY A 428 23.34 13.00 -6.69
N ASP A 429 22.74 11.84 -6.92
CA ASP A 429 23.27 10.63 -7.53
C ASP A 429 22.56 10.43 -8.88
N ASP A 430 23.28 9.96 -9.90
CA ASP A 430 22.90 9.98 -11.32
C ASP A 430 21.81 8.96 -11.69
N GLY A 431 20.76 8.78 -10.87
CA GLY A 431 19.62 7.89 -11.15
C GLY A 431 19.95 6.39 -11.18
N GLY A 432 21.21 5.98 -11.03
CA GLY A 432 21.68 4.64 -11.42
C GLY A 432 20.98 3.46 -10.74
N VAL A 433 20.66 3.52 -9.44
CA VAL A 433 19.90 2.43 -8.78
C VAL A 433 18.46 2.36 -9.29
N ALA A 434 17.82 3.52 -9.49
CA ALA A 434 16.45 3.60 -9.96
C ALA A 434 16.34 3.13 -11.41
N ASP A 435 17.28 3.52 -12.29
CA ASP A 435 17.36 3.03 -13.67
C ASP A 435 17.51 1.50 -13.73
N LEU A 436 18.39 0.92 -12.91
CA LEU A 436 18.58 -0.53 -12.85
C LEU A 436 17.34 -1.26 -12.31
N GLN A 437 16.64 -0.68 -11.34
CA GLN A 437 15.39 -1.23 -10.83
C GLN A 437 14.26 -1.13 -11.86
N TRP A 438 14.19 -0.03 -12.61
CA TRP A 438 13.25 0.17 -13.69
C TRP A 438 13.47 -0.83 -14.81
N GLN A 439 14.69 -0.92 -15.33
CA GLN A 439 15.04 -1.88 -16.39
C GLN A 439 14.71 -3.31 -15.96
N ARG A 440 15.05 -3.68 -14.71
CA ARG A 440 14.70 -5.00 -14.18
C ARG A 440 13.19 -5.23 -14.15
N MET A 441 12.41 -4.23 -13.74
CA MET A 441 10.95 -4.33 -13.69
C MET A 441 10.35 -4.51 -15.10
N VAL A 442 10.87 -3.79 -16.08
CA VAL A 442 10.47 -3.91 -17.49
C VAL A 442 10.81 -5.30 -18.02
N ASP A 443 12.02 -5.80 -17.74
CA ASP A 443 12.43 -7.15 -18.14
C ASP A 443 11.55 -8.23 -17.50
N ASP A 444 11.24 -8.09 -16.20
CA ASP A 444 10.35 -9.02 -15.48
C ASP A 444 8.94 -9.02 -16.08
N MET A 445 8.42 -7.86 -16.49
CA MET A 445 7.12 -7.78 -17.16
C MET A 445 7.17 -8.35 -18.59
N ARG A 446 8.23 -8.08 -19.36
CA ARG A 446 8.44 -8.67 -20.70
C ARG A 446 8.54 -10.18 -20.66
N ALA A 447 9.13 -10.74 -19.60
CA ALA A 447 9.23 -12.18 -19.42
C ALA A 447 7.87 -12.86 -19.18
N LEU A 448 6.86 -12.12 -18.70
CA LEU A 448 5.49 -12.61 -18.54
C LEU A 448 4.68 -12.54 -19.83
N GLY A 449 5.09 -11.69 -20.77
CA GLY A 449 4.41 -11.47 -22.04
C GLY A 449 4.66 -10.06 -22.55
N LYS A 450 4.13 -9.77 -23.75
CA LYS A 450 4.19 -8.43 -24.35
C LYS A 450 2.80 -7.82 -24.43
N LEU A 451 2.74 -6.50 -24.38
CA LEU A 451 1.52 -5.78 -24.70
C LEU A 451 1.45 -5.66 -26.23
N ASN A 452 0.51 -6.37 -26.85
CA ASN A 452 0.35 -6.34 -28.30
C ASN A 452 -0.33 -5.02 -28.72
N ASN A 453 0.42 -4.16 -29.42
CA ASN A 453 -0.01 -2.87 -29.99
C ASN A 453 -0.88 -2.02 -29.03
N CYS A 454 -0.41 -1.82 -27.80
CA CYS A 454 -1.09 -0.94 -26.84
C CYS A 454 -0.48 0.48 -26.89
N VAL A 455 -1.31 1.48 -26.64
CA VAL A 455 -0.87 2.88 -26.48
C VAL A 455 -1.45 3.47 -25.21
N ALA A 456 -0.69 4.32 -24.52
CA ALA A 456 -1.13 5.02 -23.32
C ALA A 456 -1.56 6.45 -23.65
N VAL A 457 -2.69 6.88 -23.11
CA VAL A 457 -3.12 8.27 -23.01
C VAL A 457 -2.82 8.73 -21.59
N CYS A 458 -1.96 9.74 -21.45
CA CYS A 458 -1.45 10.19 -20.16
C CYS A 458 -2.10 11.52 -19.75
N ASP A 459 -2.89 11.51 -18.69
CA ASP A 459 -3.40 12.70 -18.03
C ASP A 459 -2.35 13.29 -17.08
N VAL A 460 -1.78 14.41 -17.49
CA VAL A 460 -0.83 15.21 -16.70
C VAL A 460 -1.43 16.58 -16.33
N SER A 461 -2.76 16.64 -16.22
CA SER A 461 -3.48 17.84 -15.83
C SER A 461 -3.25 18.26 -14.37
N GLY A 462 -3.70 19.48 -14.05
CA GLY A 462 -3.56 20.04 -12.69
C GLY A 462 -4.23 19.21 -11.59
N SER A 463 -5.36 18.55 -11.88
CA SER A 463 -6.07 17.69 -10.90
C SER A 463 -5.29 16.40 -10.57
N MET A 464 -4.46 15.95 -11.50
CA MET A 464 -3.54 14.83 -11.32
C MET A 464 -2.31 15.18 -10.48
N SER A 465 -2.08 16.46 -10.16
CA SER A 465 -0.88 16.93 -9.48
C SER A 465 -0.55 16.14 -8.20
N GLY A 466 0.74 15.80 -8.05
CA GLY A 466 1.24 14.96 -6.97
C GLY A 466 1.30 13.48 -7.38
N LEU A 467 0.88 12.60 -6.46
CA LEU A 467 1.04 11.15 -6.63
C LEU A 467 0.29 10.58 -7.84
N PRO A 468 -0.96 10.99 -8.19
CA PRO A 468 -1.65 10.47 -9.37
C PRO A 468 -0.89 10.74 -10.68
N MET A 469 -0.31 11.93 -10.85
CA MET A 469 0.50 12.29 -12.02
C MET A 469 1.78 11.45 -12.09
N ASP A 470 2.48 11.25 -10.97
CA ASP A 470 3.67 10.38 -10.94
C ASP A 470 3.30 8.94 -11.33
N VAL A 471 2.11 8.45 -10.94
CA VAL A 471 1.60 7.15 -11.35
C VAL A 471 1.24 7.11 -12.83
N CYS A 472 0.57 8.13 -13.35
CA CYS A 472 0.22 8.27 -14.76
C CYS A 472 1.47 8.21 -15.64
N ILE A 473 2.48 9.02 -15.33
CA ILE A 473 3.75 9.05 -16.05
C ILE A 473 4.42 7.67 -15.98
N ALA A 474 4.49 7.06 -14.79
CA ALA A 474 5.15 5.77 -14.62
C ALA A 474 4.44 4.63 -15.38
N LEU A 475 3.11 4.58 -15.37
CA LEU A 475 2.36 3.56 -16.11
C LEU A 475 2.42 3.81 -17.61
N GLY A 476 2.36 5.08 -18.06
CA GLY A 476 2.52 5.46 -19.46
C GLY A 476 3.88 5.08 -20.04
N LEU A 477 4.96 5.36 -19.30
CA LEU A 477 6.31 4.92 -19.64
C LEU A 477 6.41 3.39 -19.69
N LEU A 478 5.83 2.69 -18.72
CA LEU A 478 5.86 1.23 -18.70
C LEU A 478 5.11 0.62 -19.89
N VAL A 479 3.93 1.14 -20.24
CA VAL A 479 3.18 0.70 -21.42
C VAL A 479 3.98 0.94 -22.71
N SER A 480 4.61 2.12 -22.85
CA SER A 480 5.38 2.44 -24.07
C SER A 480 6.62 1.56 -24.24
N GLU A 481 7.24 1.08 -23.16
CA GLU A 481 8.38 0.16 -23.20
C GLU A 481 7.98 -1.31 -23.36
N LEU A 482 6.78 -1.70 -22.91
CA LEU A 482 6.25 -3.05 -23.04
C LEU A 482 5.54 -3.32 -24.37
N THR A 483 5.07 -2.26 -25.04
CA THR A 483 4.40 -2.38 -26.34
C THR A 483 5.39 -2.66 -27.46
N ASP A 484 4.93 -3.29 -28.53
CA ASP A 484 5.73 -3.61 -29.71
C ASP A 484 5.72 -2.50 -30.77
N ASP A 485 6.68 -2.58 -31.69
CA ASP A 485 6.72 -1.71 -32.87
C ASP A 485 5.50 -1.98 -33.79
N PRO A 486 4.86 -0.91 -34.32
CA PRO A 486 5.37 0.45 -34.47
C PRO A 486 4.99 1.42 -33.33
N TRP A 487 4.33 0.99 -32.27
CA TRP A 487 3.81 1.89 -31.21
C TRP A 487 4.77 2.07 -30.03
N ARG A 488 5.85 1.28 -30.00
CA ARG A 488 6.93 1.36 -29.00
C ARG A 488 7.42 2.79 -28.81
N GLY A 489 7.60 3.17 -27.55
CA GLY A 489 8.11 4.48 -27.14
C GLY A 489 7.14 5.65 -27.37
N ARG A 490 5.89 5.39 -27.77
CA ARG A 490 4.90 6.43 -28.01
C ARG A 490 3.86 6.51 -26.89
N VAL A 491 3.42 7.73 -26.61
CA VAL A 491 2.30 8.06 -25.71
C VAL A 491 1.45 9.15 -26.34
N ILE A 492 0.21 9.27 -25.89
CA ILE A 492 -0.76 10.26 -26.36
C ILE A 492 -1.05 11.25 -25.22
N THR A 493 -1.12 12.53 -25.53
CA THR A 493 -1.51 13.55 -24.54
C THR A 493 -3.00 13.51 -24.23
N PHE A 494 -3.35 13.72 -22.96
CA PHE A 494 -4.72 14.00 -22.53
C PHE A 494 -5.01 15.49 -22.80
N SER A 495 -5.68 15.77 -23.93
CA SER A 495 -5.99 17.13 -24.41
C SER A 495 -7.16 17.10 -25.40
N GLU A 496 -7.89 18.21 -25.52
CA GLU A 496 -8.87 18.46 -26.60
C GLU A 496 -8.25 18.20 -27.99
N ARG A 497 -6.94 18.49 -28.10
CA ARG A 497 -6.14 18.30 -29.31
C ARG A 497 -5.02 17.31 -29.03
N PRO A 498 -5.33 16.00 -28.98
CA PRO A 498 -4.36 14.99 -28.61
C PRO A 498 -3.25 14.90 -29.66
N ASN A 499 -2.01 14.72 -29.18
CA ASN A 499 -0.85 14.47 -30.02
C ASN A 499 -0.15 13.18 -29.61
N ILE A 500 0.42 12.48 -30.59
CA ILE A 500 1.24 11.29 -30.37
C ILE A 500 2.70 11.72 -30.24
N HIS A 501 3.28 11.53 -29.06
CA HIS A 501 4.66 11.89 -28.78
C HIS A 501 5.55 10.64 -28.74
N MET A 502 6.71 10.72 -29.39
CA MET A 502 7.81 9.77 -29.18
C MET A 502 8.61 10.24 -27.97
N ILE A 503 8.69 9.39 -26.94
CA ILE A 503 9.45 9.66 -25.72
C ILE A 503 10.94 9.75 -26.06
N LYS A 504 11.58 10.84 -25.62
CA LYS A 504 13.02 11.08 -25.78
C LYS A 504 13.71 10.96 -24.42
N GLY A 505 14.98 10.54 -24.43
CA GLY A 505 15.82 10.38 -23.24
C GLY A 505 16.43 8.99 -23.12
N GLU A 506 17.65 8.94 -22.59
CA GLU A 506 18.37 7.70 -22.30
C GLU A 506 18.09 7.23 -20.86
N THR A 507 18.03 8.16 -19.92
CA THR A 507 17.80 7.87 -18.49
C THR A 507 16.31 7.89 -18.14
N LEU A 508 15.91 7.20 -17.07
CA LEU A 508 14.53 7.26 -16.58
C LEU A 508 14.13 8.68 -16.19
N SER A 509 15.07 9.48 -15.68
CA SER A 509 14.86 10.88 -15.32
C SER A 509 14.46 11.71 -16.53
N GLU A 510 15.22 11.63 -17.62
CA GLU A 510 14.93 12.35 -18.87
C GLU A 510 13.58 11.94 -19.46
N LYS A 511 13.30 10.63 -19.51
CA LYS A 511 12.02 10.11 -20.01
C LYS A 511 10.84 10.59 -19.16
N THR A 512 11.00 10.61 -17.84
CA THR A 512 9.97 11.08 -16.91
C THR A 512 9.71 12.57 -17.10
N GLU A 513 10.77 13.38 -17.19
CA GLU A 513 10.65 14.81 -17.39
C GLU A 513 9.99 15.13 -18.74
N PHE A 514 10.33 14.38 -19.80
CA PHE A 514 9.72 14.54 -21.12
C PHE A 514 8.20 14.35 -21.08
N VAL A 515 7.70 13.33 -20.37
CA VAL A 515 6.25 13.10 -20.24
C VAL A 515 5.61 14.15 -19.33
N ARG A 516 6.30 14.55 -18.26
CA ARG A 516 5.82 15.58 -17.33
C ARG A 516 5.67 16.95 -18.01
N SER A 517 6.54 17.26 -18.97
CA SER A 517 6.54 18.53 -19.70
C SER A 517 5.65 18.52 -20.94
N MET A 518 4.87 17.47 -21.19
CA MET A 518 3.95 17.45 -22.34
C MET A 518 2.86 18.50 -22.17
N ASP A 519 2.53 19.18 -23.28
CA ASP A 519 1.41 20.11 -23.31
C ASP A 519 0.11 19.34 -23.08
N TRP A 520 -0.56 19.64 -21.96
CA TRP A 520 -1.84 19.05 -21.59
C TRP A 520 -2.99 20.06 -21.73
N GLY A 521 -4.19 19.55 -21.97
CA GLY A 521 -5.43 20.33 -22.01
C GLY A 521 -6.31 20.05 -20.80
N MET A 522 -7.33 20.89 -20.55
CA MET A 522 -8.25 20.68 -19.42
C MET A 522 -9.24 19.51 -19.63
N ASN A 523 -9.31 18.96 -20.85
CA ASN A 523 -10.20 17.87 -21.24
C ASN A 523 -9.53 16.96 -22.28
N THR A 524 -10.17 15.85 -22.66
CA THR A 524 -9.74 14.99 -23.78
C THR A 524 -10.89 14.65 -24.69
N ASP A 525 -10.71 14.81 -25.99
CA ASP A 525 -11.64 14.30 -27.00
C ASP A 525 -11.19 12.89 -27.44
N PHE A 526 -11.95 11.86 -27.04
CA PHE A 526 -11.63 10.49 -27.45
C PHE A 526 -11.81 10.26 -28.95
N GLN A 527 -12.78 10.90 -29.62
CA GLN A 527 -12.89 10.80 -31.07
C GLN A 527 -11.61 11.28 -31.75
N ALA A 528 -11.05 12.40 -31.29
CA ALA A 528 -9.79 12.95 -31.80
C ALA A 528 -8.59 12.01 -31.55
N VAL A 529 -8.55 11.30 -30.40
CA VAL A 529 -7.51 10.29 -30.13
C VAL A 529 -7.58 9.17 -31.17
N PHE A 530 -8.77 8.63 -31.44
CA PHE A 530 -8.97 7.56 -32.42
C PHE A 530 -8.67 8.04 -33.85
N ASP A 531 -9.06 9.27 -34.19
CA ASP A 531 -8.75 9.88 -35.49
C ASP A 531 -7.24 10.01 -35.69
N LYS A 532 -6.47 10.41 -34.67
CA LYS A 532 -5.01 10.48 -34.74
C LYS A 532 -4.35 9.12 -34.91
N ILE A 533 -4.85 8.09 -34.22
CA ILE A 533 -4.35 6.72 -34.39
C ILE A 533 -4.60 6.26 -35.84
N LEU A 534 -5.81 6.52 -36.35
CA LEU A 534 -6.21 6.14 -37.70
C LEU A 534 -5.40 6.89 -38.76
N GLU A 535 -5.18 8.20 -38.60
CA GLU A 535 -4.33 9.04 -39.46
C GLU A 535 -2.92 8.45 -39.59
N VAL A 536 -2.29 8.09 -38.47
CA VAL A 536 -0.96 7.47 -38.47
C VAL A 536 -0.97 6.10 -39.14
N ALA A 537 -1.99 5.28 -38.87
CA ALA A 537 -2.07 3.93 -39.41
C ALA A 537 -2.31 3.93 -40.93
N VAL A 538 -3.23 4.76 -41.42
CA VAL A 538 -3.50 4.92 -42.85
C VAL A 538 -2.30 5.56 -43.55
N GLY A 539 -1.73 6.64 -42.99
CA GLY A 539 -0.58 7.33 -43.56
C GLY A 539 0.67 6.46 -43.68
N ALA A 540 0.87 5.53 -42.74
CA ALA A 540 1.97 4.56 -42.76
C ALA A 540 1.64 3.24 -43.48
N GLY A 541 0.41 3.05 -43.98
CA GLY A 541 -0.03 1.81 -44.61
C GLY A 541 0.10 0.59 -43.71
N LEU A 542 -0.23 0.72 -42.41
CA LEU A 542 -0.06 -0.37 -41.45
C LEU A 542 -0.96 -1.56 -41.79
N PRO A 543 -0.48 -2.80 -41.67
CA PRO A 543 -1.35 -3.95 -41.75
C PRO A 543 -2.22 -4.03 -40.47
N ALA A 544 -3.41 -4.62 -40.57
CA ALA A 544 -4.39 -4.66 -39.47
C ALA A 544 -3.83 -5.31 -38.19
N GLU A 545 -2.90 -6.25 -38.33
CA GLU A 545 -2.21 -6.94 -37.22
C GLU A 545 -1.25 -6.02 -36.45
N LYS A 546 -0.87 -4.88 -37.04
CA LYS A 546 -0.02 -3.84 -36.44
C LYS A 546 -0.83 -2.64 -35.93
N MET A 547 -2.16 -2.66 -36.11
CA MET A 547 -3.04 -1.62 -35.59
C MET A 547 -3.06 -1.63 -34.07
N VAL A 548 -3.30 -0.47 -33.46
CA VAL A 548 -3.50 -0.36 -32.01
C VAL A 548 -4.63 -1.29 -31.61
N ARG A 549 -4.35 -2.22 -30.71
CA ARG A 549 -5.35 -3.13 -30.16
C ARG A 549 -6.05 -2.51 -28.96
N ARG A 550 -5.31 -1.79 -28.10
CA ARG A 550 -5.85 -1.20 -26.87
C ARG A 550 -5.31 0.18 -26.59
N VAL A 551 -6.19 1.06 -26.15
CA VAL A 551 -5.88 2.39 -25.65
C VAL A 551 -6.07 2.40 -24.13
N LEU A 552 -4.99 2.61 -23.38
CA LEU A 552 -5.02 2.70 -21.92
C LEU A 552 -5.06 4.18 -21.50
N VAL A 553 -6.15 4.60 -20.87
CA VAL A 553 -6.36 5.98 -20.45
C VAL A 553 -6.11 6.09 -18.96
N PHE A 554 -5.02 6.74 -18.58
CA PHE A 554 -4.65 6.99 -17.18
C PHE A 554 -5.12 8.39 -16.78
N SER A 555 -6.13 8.49 -15.91
CA SER A 555 -6.76 9.76 -15.50
C SER A 555 -7.43 9.63 -14.12
N ASP A 556 -7.86 10.75 -13.53
CA ASP A 556 -8.72 10.82 -12.35
C ASP A 556 -10.22 10.63 -12.65
N MET A 557 -10.54 10.40 -13.93
CA MET A 557 -11.89 10.13 -14.42
C MET A 557 -12.86 11.30 -14.28
N GLU A 558 -12.37 12.51 -14.03
CA GLU A 558 -13.17 13.75 -14.03
C GLU A 558 -13.37 14.28 -15.45
N PHE A 559 -13.95 13.46 -16.32
CA PHE A 559 -14.29 13.90 -17.67
C PHE A 559 -15.31 15.04 -17.56
N ASP A 560 -14.93 16.20 -18.08
CA ASP A 560 -15.72 17.40 -18.19
C ASP A 560 -16.51 17.42 -19.51
N GLN A 561 -16.01 16.73 -20.54
CA GLN A 561 -16.59 16.73 -21.89
C GLN A 561 -16.04 15.63 -22.82
N ALA A 562 -15.56 14.49 -22.28
CA ALA A 562 -14.79 13.56 -23.11
C ALA A 562 -15.56 12.90 -24.27
N SER A 563 -16.90 12.96 -24.21
CA SER A 563 -17.71 13.02 -25.42
C SER A 563 -19.03 13.76 -25.18
N ALA A 564 -19.55 14.40 -26.23
CA ALA A 564 -20.85 15.08 -26.21
C ALA A 564 -22.04 14.08 -26.25
N ASN A 565 -21.78 12.80 -26.49
CA ASN A 565 -22.77 11.76 -26.76
C ASN A 565 -22.66 10.60 -25.75
N PRO A 566 -23.68 9.74 -25.62
CA PRO A 566 -23.52 8.46 -24.94
C PRO A 566 -22.40 7.64 -25.57
N TRP A 567 -21.61 6.95 -24.73
CA TRP A 567 -20.49 6.13 -25.18
C TRP A 567 -20.82 5.12 -26.29
N GLU A 568 -22.03 4.54 -26.28
CA GLU A 568 -22.49 3.63 -27.33
C GLU A 568 -22.42 4.30 -28.71
N THR A 569 -22.86 5.55 -28.82
CA THR A 569 -22.81 6.34 -30.05
C THR A 569 -21.37 6.67 -30.46
N ASP A 570 -20.49 6.97 -29.50
CA ASP A 570 -19.09 7.24 -29.80
C ASP A 570 -18.34 5.99 -30.26
N TYR A 571 -18.59 4.86 -29.62
CA TYR A 571 -18.00 3.59 -30.01
C TYR A 571 -18.48 3.14 -31.39
N GLU A 572 -19.77 3.29 -31.70
CA GLU A 572 -20.31 3.04 -33.05
C GLU A 572 -19.66 3.94 -34.10
N ALA A 573 -19.45 5.22 -33.78
CA ALA A 573 -18.74 6.15 -34.67
C ALA A 573 -17.29 5.72 -34.91
N ILE A 574 -16.57 5.28 -33.87
CA ILE A 574 -15.21 4.75 -33.97
C ILE A 574 -15.19 3.49 -34.85
N VAL A 575 -16.09 2.53 -34.59
CA VAL A 575 -16.20 1.29 -35.39
C VAL A 575 -16.44 1.61 -36.87
N ARG A 576 -17.33 2.58 -37.16
CA ARG A 576 -17.61 3.02 -38.53
C ARG A 576 -16.36 3.60 -39.19
N LYS A 577 -15.70 4.57 -38.57
CA LYS A 577 -14.47 5.21 -39.09
C LYS A 577 -13.38 4.19 -39.39
N PHE A 578 -13.15 3.25 -38.47
CA PHE A 578 -12.15 2.19 -38.65
C PHE A 578 -12.53 1.21 -39.75
N SER A 579 -13.81 0.88 -39.89
CA SER A 579 -14.29 0.01 -40.95
C SER A 579 -14.14 0.65 -42.33
N GLU A 580 -14.48 1.94 -42.46
CA GLU A 580 -14.32 2.72 -43.71
C GLU A 580 -12.84 2.84 -44.13
N ALA A 581 -11.92 2.90 -43.16
CA ALA A 581 -10.48 2.94 -43.40
C ALA A 581 -9.82 1.57 -43.61
N GLY A 582 -10.59 0.47 -43.61
CA GLY A 582 -10.09 -0.89 -43.86
C GLY A 582 -9.61 -1.65 -42.61
N TYR A 583 -9.85 -1.12 -41.41
CA TYR A 583 -9.44 -1.70 -40.11
C TYR A 583 -10.63 -2.22 -39.27
N GLY A 584 -11.78 -2.54 -39.87
CA GLY A 584 -12.98 -2.97 -39.14
C GLY A 584 -12.80 -4.22 -38.26
N ALA A 585 -11.83 -5.09 -38.58
CA ALA A 585 -11.47 -6.25 -37.75
C ALA A 585 -10.49 -5.93 -36.62
N ALA A 586 -9.96 -4.70 -36.58
CA ALA A 586 -8.91 -4.25 -35.66
C ALA A 586 -9.29 -2.92 -34.98
N VAL A 587 -10.55 -2.79 -34.57
CA VAL A 587 -11.03 -1.64 -33.78
C VAL A 587 -10.42 -1.70 -32.37
N PRO A 588 -9.73 -0.65 -31.89
CA PRO A 588 -9.09 -0.67 -30.59
C PRO A 588 -10.11 -0.72 -29.43
N GLU A 589 -9.78 -1.52 -28.42
CA GLU A 589 -10.49 -1.56 -27.13
C GLU A 589 -9.98 -0.44 -26.21
N ILE A 590 -10.81 0.02 -25.28
CA ILE A 590 -10.46 1.14 -24.39
C ILE A 590 -10.42 0.67 -22.94
N VAL A 591 -9.34 0.99 -22.25
CA VAL A 591 -9.18 0.72 -20.82
C VAL A 591 -9.17 2.05 -20.09
N PHE A 592 -10.24 2.30 -19.36
CA PHE A 592 -10.28 3.42 -18.43
C PHE A 592 -9.61 3.05 -17.12
N TRP A 593 -8.54 3.75 -16.78
CA TRP A 593 -7.73 3.47 -15.61
C TRP A 593 -7.80 4.62 -14.61
N ASN A 594 -8.59 4.43 -13.56
CA ASN A 594 -8.79 5.45 -12.54
C ASN A 594 -7.62 5.52 -11.55
N LEU A 595 -7.06 6.72 -11.38
CA LEU A 595 -5.95 7.03 -10.50
C LEU A 595 -6.33 7.87 -9.28
N ARG A 596 -7.59 8.29 -9.15
CA ARG A 596 -8.06 9.13 -8.03
C ARG A 596 -9.46 8.74 -7.56
N ASP A 597 -9.77 9.03 -6.30
CA ASP A 597 -11.11 8.80 -5.75
C ASP A 597 -12.09 9.74 -6.47
N SER A 598 -13.01 9.17 -7.24
CA SER A 598 -13.99 9.90 -8.05
C SER A 598 -15.32 9.16 -8.01
N LYS A 599 -16.43 9.91 -8.08
CA LYS A 599 -17.80 9.36 -8.17
C LYS A 599 -18.18 8.98 -9.60
N ALA A 600 -17.34 9.30 -10.58
CA ALA A 600 -17.64 9.11 -11.99
C ALA A 600 -17.44 7.66 -12.43
N VAL A 601 -18.42 7.12 -13.16
CA VAL A 601 -18.28 5.86 -13.91
C VAL A 601 -18.54 6.14 -15.38
N PRO A 602 -17.55 5.92 -16.27
CA PRO A 602 -17.70 6.30 -17.67
C PRO A 602 -18.63 5.35 -18.44
N VAL A 603 -18.73 4.08 -18.03
CA VAL A 603 -19.51 3.05 -18.73
C VAL A 603 -20.16 2.04 -17.78
N MET A 604 -21.24 1.41 -18.24
CA MET A 604 -21.93 0.33 -17.52
C MET A 604 -21.16 -1.00 -17.58
N SER A 605 -21.45 -1.91 -16.64
CA SER A 605 -20.73 -3.19 -16.44
C SER A 605 -20.66 -4.12 -17.66
N GLY A 606 -21.66 -4.06 -18.54
CA GLY A 606 -21.80 -4.90 -19.73
C GLY A 606 -21.28 -4.27 -21.04
N GLN A 607 -20.74 -3.06 -21.01
CA GLN A 607 -20.33 -2.34 -22.22
C GLN A 607 -19.22 -3.08 -22.97
N LYS A 608 -19.45 -3.39 -24.24
CA LYS A 608 -18.46 -4.07 -25.10
C LYS A 608 -17.35 -3.11 -25.52
N GLY A 609 -16.14 -3.64 -25.66
CA GLY A 609 -14.97 -2.89 -26.14
C GLY A 609 -14.34 -2.00 -25.07
N VAL A 610 -14.79 -2.10 -23.81
CA VAL A 610 -14.31 -1.26 -22.70
C VAL A 610 -13.94 -2.10 -21.47
N ALA A 611 -12.96 -1.62 -20.72
CA ALA A 611 -12.63 -2.12 -19.39
C ALA A 611 -12.50 -0.98 -18.38
N LEU A 612 -12.87 -1.27 -17.13
CA LEU A 612 -12.67 -0.39 -15.99
C LEU A 612 -11.60 -1.00 -15.08
N VAL A 613 -10.53 -0.26 -14.83
CA VAL A 613 -9.43 -0.65 -13.93
C VAL A 613 -9.09 0.53 -13.04
N SER A 614 -8.53 0.28 -11.85
CA SER A 614 -8.09 1.38 -10.99
C SER A 614 -6.94 1.01 -10.08
N GLY A 615 -6.31 2.03 -9.50
CA GLY A 615 -5.19 1.92 -8.56
C GLY A 615 -3.82 1.97 -9.24
N PHE A 616 -2.75 1.78 -8.47
CA PHE A 616 -1.38 2.12 -8.93
C PHE A 616 -0.52 0.92 -9.32
N SER A 617 -1.14 -0.26 -9.42
CA SER A 617 -0.42 -1.52 -9.57
C SER A 617 -0.12 -1.85 -11.02
N LYS A 618 1.18 -2.00 -11.31
CA LYS A 618 1.67 -2.59 -12.57
C LYS A 618 1.13 -4.00 -12.83
N ASN A 619 0.72 -4.74 -11.79
CA ASN A 619 0.27 -6.12 -11.94
C ASN A 619 -1.03 -6.22 -12.74
N LEU A 620 -1.86 -5.17 -12.72
CA LEU A 620 -3.11 -5.13 -13.48
C LEU A 620 -2.87 -5.04 -15.00
N LEU A 621 -1.69 -4.59 -15.44
CA LEU A 621 -1.31 -4.66 -16.85
C LEU A 621 -1.26 -6.09 -17.40
N LYS A 622 -1.07 -7.09 -16.52
CA LYS A 622 -1.06 -8.50 -16.90
C LYS A 622 -2.39 -8.98 -17.48
N LEU A 623 -3.50 -8.35 -17.05
CA LEU A 623 -4.84 -8.63 -17.58
C LEU A 623 -4.93 -8.37 -19.10
N PHE A 624 -4.00 -7.58 -19.63
CA PHE A 624 -3.95 -7.16 -21.02
C PHE A 624 -2.78 -7.81 -21.79
N LEU A 625 -2.01 -8.71 -21.19
CA LEU A 625 -0.95 -9.44 -21.93
C LEU A 625 -1.57 -10.51 -22.85
N ASP A 626 -2.66 -11.14 -22.43
CA ASP A 626 -3.32 -12.18 -23.21
C ASP A 626 -4.31 -11.59 -24.22
N GLY A 627 -4.31 -12.17 -25.42
CA GLY A 627 -5.15 -11.74 -26.53
C GLY A 627 -6.35 -12.63 -26.75
N GLY A 628 -7.53 -12.27 -26.22
CA GLY A 628 -8.78 -12.92 -26.61
C GLY A 628 -9.92 -12.85 -25.59
N GLY A 629 -11.14 -13.01 -26.10
CA GLY A 629 -12.38 -13.09 -25.33
C GLY A 629 -13.19 -11.79 -25.26
N THR A 630 -14.39 -11.90 -24.70
CA THR A 630 -15.28 -10.77 -24.48
C THR A 630 -14.62 -9.72 -23.59
N PHE A 631 -14.54 -8.48 -24.07
CA PHE A 631 -13.93 -7.36 -23.37
C PHE A 631 -15.01 -6.43 -22.83
N THR A 632 -15.42 -6.67 -21.57
CA THR A 632 -16.36 -5.85 -20.82
C THR A 632 -15.79 -5.58 -19.41
N PRO A 633 -16.24 -4.51 -18.73
CA PRO A 633 -15.78 -4.20 -17.39
C PRO A 633 -15.92 -5.36 -16.39
N ARG A 634 -17.07 -6.06 -16.40
CA ARG A 634 -17.32 -7.19 -15.50
C ARG A 634 -16.38 -8.37 -15.74
N VAL A 635 -16.14 -8.74 -16.99
CA VAL A 635 -15.23 -9.86 -17.34
C VAL A 635 -13.79 -9.53 -16.94
N VAL A 636 -13.36 -8.27 -17.09
CA VAL A 636 -12.01 -7.85 -16.68
C VAL A 636 -11.85 -7.88 -15.15
N MET A 637 -12.86 -7.45 -14.40
CA MET A 637 -12.88 -7.60 -12.95
C MET A 637 -12.79 -9.08 -12.54
N GLU A 638 -13.62 -9.95 -13.12
CA GLU A 638 -13.61 -11.40 -12.83
C GLU A 638 -12.24 -12.01 -13.11
N LYS A 639 -11.61 -11.68 -14.24
CA LYS A 639 -10.23 -12.09 -14.56
C LYS A 639 -9.22 -11.61 -13.51
N ALA A 640 -9.39 -10.41 -12.96
CA ALA A 640 -8.51 -9.86 -11.94
C ALA A 640 -8.56 -10.62 -10.60
N ILE A 641 -9.63 -11.39 -10.37
CA ILE A 641 -9.88 -12.15 -9.14
C ILE A 641 -10.04 -13.66 -9.35
N ALA A 642 -9.59 -14.18 -10.50
CA ALA A 642 -9.73 -15.59 -10.90
C ALA A 642 -8.47 -16.45 -10.66
N GLY A 643 -7.41 -15.90 -10.05
CA GLY A 643 -6.19 -16.67 -9.78
C GLY A 643 -6.41 -17.80 -8.76
N PRO A 644 -5.60 -18.88 -8.80
CA PRO A 644 -5.74 -20.02 -7.89
C PRO A 644 -5.58 -19.64 -6.42
N GLU A 645 -4.89 -18.54 -6.12
CA GLU A 645 -4.79 -18.02 -4.76
C GLU A 645 -6.14 -17.54 -4.18
N TYR A 646 -7.12 -17.21 -5.03
CA TYR A 646 -8.45 -16.76 -4.62
C TYR A 646 -9.38 -17.92 -4.24
N ASP A 647 -9.06 -19.15 -4.64
CA ASP A 647 -9.85 -20.35 -4.30
C ASP A 647 -9.66 -20.78 -2.84
N GLN A 648 -8.61 -20.27 -2.18
CA GLN A 648 -8.36 -20.48 -0.75
C GLN A 648 -9.18 -19.55 0.15
N LEU A 649 -9.95 -18.62 -0.44
CA LEU A 649 -10.80 -17.70 0.30
C LEU A 649 -12.17 -18.33 0.54
N ALA A 650 -12.65 -18.27 1.77
CA ALA A 650 -13.96 -18.79 2.16
C ALA A 650 -14.71 -17.81 3.07
N VAL A 651 -16.02 -17.68 2.88
CA VAL A 651 -16.92 -16.89 3.74
C VAL A 651 -17.48 -17.81 4.83
N PHE A 652 -17.51 -17.34 6.08
CA PHE A 652 -17.85 -18.16 7.25
C PHE A 652 -18.94 -17.57 8.15
N ASP A 653 -19.33 -16.30 7.96
CA ASP A 653 -20.35 -15.60 8.75
C ASP A 653 -21.67 -15.48 7.98
#